data_AF-A0AAQ2D8S0-F1
#
_entry.id   AF-A0AAQ2D8S0-F1
#
_cell.length_a   1.000
_cell.length_b   1.000
_cell.length_c   1.000
_cell.angle_alpha   90.00
_cell.angle_beta   90.00
_cell.angle_gamma   90.00
#
_symmetry.space_group_name_H-M   'P 1'
#
loop_
_entity.id
_entity.type
_entity.pdbx_description
1 polymer ?
#
loop_
_entity_poly.entity_id
_entity_poly.type
_entity_poly.pdbx_seq_one_letter_code
_entity_poly.pdbx_strand_id
1 'polypeptide(L)'
;MLRDDRESNANAGIGAGYAAFQLSRALAAPGLDNNGQTSKRIERWRNVIENILQGSASYGSRTPFADVPEWITLEVVTGGFATGQFMAGGALTEYERQLAASIPGIRPGFERLDLNTWHLTEEGIEVLQAKLASGDYRIEVPEEAALLTVAWLLGQQRTENAWDLVEAIAPFFQQLRFFPMASDGLPLSTAQVQVFTVGDVRAVLSNRPAQARVAVQKHVVETRLPLYDSAVSLFLLTYQDDWPCRRYPEGWFEQANTLKQQFDASCPSASGEAESSRDRAGELFALLGNCASDAASLTGRQVGRIRRIVDDFVRKHGHPESESHQKHRDSQRSHVSAPGHHLLAKAVAARLSMYPGSDGVSDFSSLLQPVTCEEASTYSLLTGSGIPPDICRRVERCRKGTIAELIDKELITSGDTVARLLPAITAEICSAGFRDTSLRMLSVATYRAFRQRRSLLLLDLQSQVRMNELPWVAAVEDQRETDAVVAEAAKQFLIESAAMTLCAFPQAILPNKLIQEFAALGAMAKLDLPFVEEVASDIFMGTFSNKYIRSARQAASLTGGTLYANYYDIDASQLAMLHDQPKSRRKRFSRPDASSRDALARLCAQRADERLGTWRPAINGKIIEQQQILTTQNLALLFGELGLKTLLKDRLASMAEECFRWICIRQQMKLRFYHSSLVMIKNTAYAWRQMVFYLAMLDETERRYAIERIEAHFAIQPSGFLERFLPAIRGLRVAASGAPLTEARQASEGAQVFIGWTTERHWLLKLQTNGVA
;
A
#
# COMPACT_ATOMS: atom_id res chain seq x y z
N MET A 1 14.14 8.20 -8.74
CA MET A 1 15.26 8.44 -9.66
C MET A 1 15.01 7.72 -10.97
N LEU A 2 14.54 8.47 -11.97
CA LEU A 2 14.50 8.04 -13.37
C LEU A 2 15.79 8.51 -14.04
N ARG A 3 16.29 7.70 -14.96
CA ARG A 3 17.51 7.94 -15.75
C ARG A 3 17.11 8.90 -16.87
N ASP A 4 17.66 10.11 -16.87
CA ASP A 4 17.63 11.10 -17.96
C ASP A 4 16.31 11.19 -18.76
N ASP A 5 15.34 11.95 -18.25
CA ASP A 5 14.35 12.62 -19.11
C ASP A 5 15.08 13.78 -19.82
N ARG A 6 15.75 13.49 -20.94
CA ARG A 6 16.44 14.50 -21.76
C ARG A 6 15.50 15.41 -22.57
N GLU A 7 14.20 15.20 -22.52
CA GLU A 7 13.22 16.02 -23.24
C GLU A 7 11.95 16.25 -22.41
N SER A 8 12.07 17.03 -21.33
CA SER A 8 10.90 17.72 -20.77
C SER A 8 10.73 19.02 -21.56
N ASN A 9 9.84 19.00 -22.55
CA ASN A 9 9.40 20.20 -23.25
C ASN A 9 8.84 21.20 -22.22
N ALA A 10 9.44 22.40 -22.15
CA ALA A 10 9.06 23.47 -21.23
C ALA A 10 7.60 23.99 -21.42
N ASN A 11 6.88 23.50 -22.44
CA ASN A 11 5.49 23.82 -22.74
C ASN A 11 4.48 22.69 -22.45
N ALA A 12 4.92 21.53 -21.96
CA ALA A 12 3.99 20.48 -21.53
C ALA A 12 3.57 20.77 -20.08
N GLY A 13 2.27 20.95 -19.82
CA GLY A 13 1.74 21.29 -18.49
C GLY A 13 2.30 20.42 -17.35
N ILE A 14 2.29 20.97 -16.13
CA ILE A 14 2.85 20.34 -14.91
C ILE A 14 2.43 18.86 -14.82
N GLY A 15 3.42 17.96 -14.86
CA GLY A 15 3.20 16.52 -14.65
C GLY A 15 2.58 15.74 -15.81
N ALA A 16 2.43 16.33 -17.01
CA ALA A 16 1.84 15.66 -18.17
C ALA A 16 2.54 14.33 -18.54
N GLY A 17 3.88 14.30 -18.49
CA GLY A 17 4.67 13.08 -18.74
C GLY A 17 4.41 11.96 -17.73
N TYR A 18 4.23 12.31 -16.46
CA TYR A 18 3.87 11.35 -15.40
C TYR A 18 2.45 10.81 -15.61
N ALA A 19 1.48 11.67 -15.94
CA ALA A 19 0.12 11.24 -16.22
C ALA A 19 0.04 10.28 -17.42
N ALA A 20 0.74 10.60 -18.52
CA ALA A 20 0.83 9.74 -19.69
C ALA A 20 1.48 8.38 -19.37
N PHE A 21 2.58 8.39 -18.60
CA PHE A 21 3.22 7.15 -18.15
C PHE A 21 2.28 6.28 -17.29
N GLN A 22 1.48 6.89 -16.42
CA GLN A 22 0.53 6.17 -15.58
C GLN A 22 -0.61 5.55 -16.37
N LEU A 23 -1.11 6.24 -17.42
CA LEU A 23 -2.10 5.70 -18.35
C LEU A 23 -1.51 4.51 -19.12
N SER A 24 -0.33 4.65 -19.71
CA SER A 24 0.37 3.57 -20.42
C SER A 24 0.54 2.33 -19.52
N ARG A 25 0.93 2.54 -18.26
CA ARG A 25 1.05 1.46 -17.27
C ARG A 25 -0.29 0.81 -16.93
N ALA A 26 -1.38 1.56 -16.91
CA ALA A 26 -2.71 1.01 -16.67
C ALA A 26 -3.18 0.16 -17.85
N LEU A 27 -2.91 0.59 -19.09
CA LEU A 27 -3.23 -0.14 -20.32
C LEU A 27 -2.40 -1.43 -20.48
N ALA A 28 -1.14 -1.43 -20.03
CA ALA A 28 -0.25 -2.59 -20.09
C ALA A 28 -0.47 -3.63 -18.98
N ALA A 29 -1.38 -3.37 -18.03
CA ALA A 29 -1.63 -4.29 -16.92
C ALA A 29 -2.33 -5.58 -17.42
N PRO A 30 -1.82 -6.79 -17.10
CA PRO A 30 -2.46 -8.03 -17.52
C PRO A 30 -3.89 -8.16 -16.96
N GLY A 31 -4.85 -8.41 -17.85
CA GLY A 31 -6.27 -8.48 -17.52
C GLY A 31 -6.66 -9.69 -16.68
N LEU A 32 -7.01 -9.44 -15.43
CA LEU A 32 -7.99 -10.22 -14.65
C LEU A 32 -8.97 -9.22 -14.07
N ASP A 33 -9.79 -8.61 -14.94
CA ASP A 33 -10.73 -7.55 -14.55
C ASP A 33 -12.03 -8.15 -14.01
N ASN A 34 -11.93 -8.98 -12.96
CA ASN A 34 -13.12 -9.57 -12.32
C ASN A 34 -14.02 -8.50 -11.64
N ASN A 35 -13.48 -7.30 -11.36
CA ASN A 35 -14.14 -6.25 -10.58
C ASN A 35 -14.15 -4.86 -11.26
N GLY A 36 -13.77 -4.73 -12.54
CA GLY A 36 -13.75 -3.45 -13.27
C GLY A 36 -12.75 -2.40 -12.76
N GLN A 37 -11.79 -2.78 -11.90
CA GLN A 37 -10.84 -1.86 -11.29
C GLN A 37 -9.82 -1.32 -12.29
N THR A 38 -9.46 -2.13 -13.29
CA THR A 38 -8.51 -1.74 -14.34
C THR A 38 -9.15 -0.68 -15.23
N SER A 39 -10.39 -0.91 -15.63
CA SER A 39 -11.20 0.02 -16.43
C SER A 39 -11.38 1.37 -15.71
N LYS A 40 -11.79 1.37 -14.43
CA LYS A 40 -11.89 2.61 -13.62
C LYS A 40 -10.56 3.36 -13.51
N ARG A 41 -9.44 2.65 -13.42
CA ARG A 41 -8.12 3.27 -13.36
C ARG A 41 -7.75 3.93 -14.69
N ILE A 42 -8.08 3.32 -15.81
CA ILE A 42 -7.88 3.87 -17.15
C ILE A 42 -8.70 5.15 -17.31
N GLU A 43 -9.99 5.11 -16.98
CA GLU A 43 -10.89 6.28 -17.05
C GLU A 43 -10.38 7.46 -16.23
N ARG A 44 -9.96 7.23 -14.99
CA ARG A 44 -9.41 8.28 -14.13
C ARG A 44 -8.19 8.98 -14.75
N TRP A 45 -7.25 8.21 -15.30
CA TRP A 45 -6.07 8.78 -15.95
C TRP A 45 -6.40 9.45 -17.28
N ARG A 46 -7.40 8.96 -18.01
CA ARG A 46 -7.93 9.62 -19.20
C ARG A 46 -8.49 11.01 -18.85
N ASN A 47 -9.34 11.11 -17.82
CA ASN A 47 -9.92 12.39 -17.38
C ASN A 47 -8.83 13.40 -16.98
N VAL A 48 -7.78 12.96 -16.28
CA VAL A 48 -6.64 13.83 -15.94
C VAL A 48 -5.95 14.36 -17.19
N ILE A 49 -5.68 13.51 -18.17
CA ILE A 49 -5.01 13.91 -19.42
C ILE A 49 -5.91 14.85 -20.22
N GLU A 50 -7.21 14.57 -20.32
CA GLU A 50 -8.18 15.45 -20.97
C GLU A 50 -8.18 16.84 -20.33
N ASN A 51 -8.19 16.92 -19.00
CA ASN A 51 -8.12 18.20 -18.29
C ASN A 51 -6.81 18.96 -18.55
N ILE A 52 -5.67 18.25 -18.62
CA ILE A 52 -4.37 18.85 -18.99
C ILE A 52 -4.41 19.40 -20.41
N LEU A 53 -4.93 18.62 -21.37
CA LEU A 53 -4.96 19.01 -22.79
C LEU A 53 -5.93 20.17 -23.06
N GLN A 54 -7.05 20.22 -22.35
CA GLN A 54 -8.06 21.28 -22.46
C GLN A 54 -7.68 22.53 -21.67
N GLY A 55 -6.72 22.44 -20.74
CA GLY A 55 -6.40 23.52 -19.81
C GLY A 55 -7.51 23.83 -18.80
N SER A 56 -8.43 22.88 -18.58
CA SER A 56 -9.57 23.04 -17.65
C SER A 56 -9.16 22.92 -16.18
N ALA A 57 -7.97 22.38 -15.90
CA ALA A 57 -7.42 22.22 -14.55
C ALA A 57 -6.06 22.92 -14.38
N SER A 58 -5.94 23.71 -13.32
CA SER A 58 -4.71 24.34 -12.85
C SER A 58 -4.01 23.46 -11.79
N TYR A 59 -3.38 22.36 -12.23
CA TYR A 59 -2.64 21.47 -11.33
C TYR A 59 -1.48 22.20 -10.64
N GLY A 60 -1.24 21.89 -9.36
CA GLY A 60 -0.33 22.64 -8.48
C GLY A 60 -1.02 23.68 -7.59
N SER A 61 -2.35 23.85 -7.73
CA SER A 61 -3.19 24.73 -6.92
C SER A 61 -4.06 23.95 -5.93
N ARG A 62 -4.39 24.58 -4.79
CA ARG A 62 -5.41 24.09 -3.83
C ARG A 62 -6.83 24.14 -4.40
N THR A 63 -7.06 24.96 -5.42
CA THR A 63 -8.30 25.03 -6.21
C THR A 63 -7.95 24.77 -7.68
N PRO A 64 -7.83 23.48 -8.10
CA PRO A 64 -7.45 23.15 -9.47
C PRO A 64 -8.52 23.53 -10.50
N PHE A 65 -9.79 23.68 -10.09
CA PHE A 65 -10.90 24.10 -10.95
C PHE A 65 -11.45 25.45 -10.46
N ALA A 66 -11.73 26.38 -11.37
CA ALA A 66 -12.02 27.78 -11.03
C ALA A 66 -13.30 27.97 -10.18
N ASP A 67 -14.35 27.21 -10.47
CA ASP A 67 -15.67 27.35 -9.83
C ASP A 67 -15.90 26.32 -8.69
N VAL A 68 -14.83 25.66 -8.24
CA VAL A 68 -14.89 24.64 -7.20
C VAL A 68 -14.19 25.17 -5.94
N PRO A 69 -14.95 25.46 -4.86
CA PRO A 69 -14.38 25.78 -3.56
C PRO A 69 -13.40 24.72 -3.06
N GLU A 70 -12.38 25.18 -2.36
CA GLU A 70 -11.32 24.35 -1.79
C GLU A 70 -11.81 23.30 -0.78
N TRP A 71 -12.92 23.55 -0.10
CA TRP A 71 -13.48 22.61 0.87
C TRP A 71 -14.14 21.39 0.21
N ILE A 72 -14.46 21.44 -1.10
CA ILE A 72 -15.03 20.32 -1.84
C ILE A 72 -13.96 19.23 -2.07
N THR A 73 -14.32 18.01 -1.73
CA THR A 73 -13.48 16.84 -1.85
C THR A 73 -13.51 16.30 -3.28
N LEU A 74 -12.40 16.52 -3.98
CA LEU A 74 -12.16 16.00 -5.32
C LEU A 74 -11.73 14.54 -5.31
N GLU A 75 -12.08 13.79 -6.35
CA GLU A 75 -11.46 12.50 -6.64
C GLU A 75 -10.03 12.73 -7.14
N VAL A 76 -9.04 12.17 -6.45
CA VAL A 76 -7.62 12.39 -6.71
C VAL A 76 -6.89 11.07 -6.99
N VAL A 77 -6.17 10.98 -8.10
CA VAL A 77 -5.35 9.82 -8.44
C VAL A 77 -3.97 9.88 -7.80
N THR A 78 -3.23 8.77 -7.87
CA THR A 78 -1.87 8.67 -7.33
C THR A 78 -0.96 9.73 -7.95
N GLY A 79 -0.34 10.56 -7.12
CA GLY A 79 0.46 11.72 -7.55
C GLY A 79 -0.23 13.07 -7.32
N GLY A 80 -1.46 13.08 -6.80
CA GLY A 80 -2.14 14.30 -6.38
C GLY A 80 -2.95 15.01 -7.48
N PHE A 81 -3.15 14.37 -8.63
CA PHE A 81 -3.95 14.92 -9.72
C PHE A 81 -5.43 14.69 -9.48
N ALA A 82 -6.21 15.77 -9.40
CA ALA A 82 -7.67 15.71 -9.37
C ALA A 82 -8.23 15.31 -10.75
N THR A 83 -9.24 14.43 -10.78
CA THR A 83 -9.91 13.97 -12.01
C THR A 83 -11.00 14.94 -12.49
N GLY A 84 -11.43 15.87 -11.64
CA GLY A 84 -12.58 16.75 -11.86
C GLY A 84 -13.90 16.20 -11.31
N GLN A 85 -13.92 14.95 -10.86
CA GLN A 85 -15.08 14.36 -10.21
C GLN A 85 -15.10 14.72 -8.71
N PHE A 86 -16.30 14.83 -8.14
CA PHE A 86 -16.50 15.05 -6.71
C PHE A 86 -16.75 13.73 -5.98
N MET A 87 -16.15 13.56 -4.80
CA MET A 87 -16.32 12.35 -3.98
C MET A 87 -17.73 12.22 -3.41
N ALA A 88 -18.36 13.35 -3.04
CA ALA A 88 -19.77 13.41 -2.64
C ALA A 88 -20.73 13.51 -3.85
N GLY A 89 -20.20 13.45 -5.08
CA GLY A 89 -20.94 13.65 -6.31
C GLY A 89 -21.01 12.39 -7.19
N GLY A 90 -21.03 12.57 -8.51
CA GLY A 90 -21.06 11.47 -9.49
C GLY A 90 -22.44 10.80 -9.64
N ALA A 91 -22.44 9.53 -10.07
CA ALA A 91 -23.69 8.77 -10.23
C ALA A 91 -24.37 8.53 -8.88
N LEU A 92 -25.71 8.54 -8.86
CA LEU A 92 -26.49 8.23 -7.67
C LEU A 92 -26.13 6.85 -7.13
N THR A 93 -25.80 6.80 -5.84
CA THR A 93 -25.63 5.56 -5.09
C THR A 93 -26.96 4.81 -4.98
N GLU A 94 -26.89 3.52 -4.65
CA GLU A 94 -28.10 2.72 -4.42
C GLU A 94 -28.95 3.29 -3.28
N TYR A 95 -28.30 3.79 -2.22
CA TYR A 95 -28.97 4.46 -1.11
C TYR A 95 -29.71 5.73 -1.57
N GLU A 96 -29.07 6.59 -2.37
CA GLU A 96 -29.73 7.79 -2.91
C GLU A 96 -30.97 7.45 -3.74
N ARG A 97 -30.91 6.38 -4.56
CA ARG A 97 -32.06 5.94 -5.36
C ARG A 97 -33.20 5.43 -4.50
N GLN A 98 -32.89 4.64 -3.47
CA GLN A 98 -33.90 4.13 -2.53
C GLN A 98 -34.55 5.27 -1.74
N LEU A 99 -33.75 6.24 -1.28
CA LEU A 99 -34.25 7.41 -0.57
C LEU A 99 -35.13 8.28 -1.48
N ALA A 100 -34.68 8.55 -2.71
CA ALA A 100 -35.45 9.27 -3.73
C ALA A 100 -36.79 8.59 -4.04
N ALA A 101 -36.82 7.25 -4.10
CA ALA A 101 -38.06 6.50 -4.33
C ALA A 101 -39.01 6.51 -3.12
N SER A 102 -38.50 6.69 -1.91
CA SER A 102 -39.29 6.70 -0.67
C SER A 102 -39.96 8.04 -0.36
N ILE A 103 -39.44 9.14 -0.91
CA ILE A 103 -39.92 10.50 -0.63
C ILE A 103 -40.79 10.99 -1.78
N PRO A 104 -42.06 11.38 -1.53
CA PRO A 104 -42.91 11.97 -2.56
C PRO A 104 -42.34 13.29 -3.10
N GLY A 105 -42.41 13.49 -4.41
CA GLY A 105 -42.05 14.77 -5.06
C GLY A 105 -40.60 14.90 -5.54
N ILE A 106 -39.76 13.88 -5.34
CA ILE A 106 -38.39 13.87 -5.89
C ILE A 106 -38.44 13.70 -7.41
N ARG A 107 -37.86 14.64 -8.16
CA ARG A 107 -37.91 14.66 -9.63
C ARG A 107 -36.73 13.86 -10.22
N PRO A 108 -36.98 12.98 -11.22
CA PRO A 108 -35.91 12.31 -11.95
C PRO A 108 -34.96 13.32 -12.62
N GLY A 109 -33.65 13.11 -12.49
CA GLY A 109 -32.60 14.02 -12.96
C GLY A 109 -32.29 15.21 -12.04
N PHE A 110 -33.08 15.45 -10.99
CA PHE A 110 -32.85 16.47 -9.97
C PHE A 110 -32.81 15.87 -8.56
N GLU A 111 -32.58 14.56 -8.45
CA GLU A 111 -32.74 13.80 -7.21
C GLU A 111 -31.89 14.39 -6.08
N ARG A 112 -30.62 14.76 -6.33
CA ARG A 112 -29.77 15.37 -5.29
C ARG A 112 -30.26 16.72 -4.81
N LEU A 113 -30.70 17.59 -5.73
CA LEU A 113 -31.23 18.90 -5.37
C LEU A 113 -32.46 18.74 -4.48
N ASP A 114 -33.38 17.89 -4.92
CA ASP A 114 -34.65 17.67 -4.23
C ASP A 114 -34.41 16.95 -2.89
N LEU A 115 -33.50 15.99 -2.81
CA LEU A 115 -33.12 15.32 -1.56
C LEU A 115 -32.45 16.29 -0.57
N ASN A 116 -31.48 17.09 -0.99
CA ASN A 116 -30.85 18.09 -0.11
C ASN A 116 -31.87 19.12 0.38
N THR A 117 -32.79 19.54 -0.49
CA THR A 117 -33.86 20.50 -0.15
C THR A 117 -34.89 19.88 0.80
N TRP A 118 -35.27 18.61 0.58
CA TRP A 118 -36.19 17.89 1.46
C TRP A 118 -35.65 17.77 2.89
N HIS A 119 -34.35 17.56 3.05
CA HIS A 119 -33.72 17.52 4.38
C HIS A 119 -33.75 18.87 5.12
N LEU A 120 -34.11 19.97 4.45
CA LEU A 120 -34.34 21.28 5.06
C LEU A 120 -35.81 21.56 5.40
N THR A 121 -36.75 20.65 5.08
CA THR A 121 -38.13 20.75 5.57
C THR A 121 -38.23 20.37 7.04
N GLU A 122 -39.36 20.65 7.66
CA GLU A 122 -39.61 20.28 9.07
C GLU A 122 -39.42 18.77 9.27
N GLU A 123 -40.00 17.94 8.39
CA GLU A 123 -39.86 16.48 8.45
C GLU A 123 -38.41 16.01 8.21
N GLY A 124 -37.71 16.64 7.27
CA GLY A 124 -36.32 16.33 6.97
C GLY A 124 -35.37 16.64 8.12
N ILE A 125 -35.57 17.79 8.78
CA ILE A 125 -34.79 18.19 9.96
C ILE A 125 -35.08 17.25 11.14
N GLU A 126 -36.33 16.85 11.38
CA GLU A 126 -36.66 15.86 12.41
C GLU A 126 -35.92 14.52 12.18
N VAL A 127 -35.85 14.05 10.93
CA VAL A 127 -35.09 12.84 10.58
C VAL A 127 -33.61 12.99 10.86
N LEU A 128 -33.01 14.14 10.52
CA LEU A 128 -31.59 14.40 10.80
C LEU A 128 -31.31 14.52 12.31
N GLN A 129 -32.20 15.15 13.07
CA GLN A 129 -32.09 15.26 14.52
C GLN A 129 -32.23 13.89 15.20
N ALA A 130 -33.14 13.04 14.73
CA ALA A 130 -33.27 11.66 15.20
C ALA A 130 -31.97 10.86 14.95
N LYS A 131 -31.34 11.04 13.79
CA LYS A 131 -30.02 10.43 13.47
C LYS A 131 -28.90 10.95 14.37
N LEU A 132 -28.87 12.25 14.66
CA LEU A 132 -27.90 12.83 15.59
C LEU A 132 -28.05 12.24 17.00
N ALA A 133 -29.29 12.12 17.48
CA ALA A 133 -29.59 11.58 18.80
C ALA A 133 -29.27 10.08 18.92
N SER A 134 -29.55 9.30 17.88
CA SER A 134 -29.28 7.84 17.88
C SER A 134 -27.84 7.49 17.53
N GLY A 135 -27.11 8.38 16.83
CA GLY A 135 -25.81 8.07 16.24
C GLY A 135 -25.89 7.15 15.02
N ASP A 136 -27.09 6.90 14.48
CA ASP A 136 -27.35 5.95 13.39
C ASP A 136 -27.12 6.57 12.01
N TYR A 137 -25.86 6.91 11.74
CA TYR A 137 -25.43 7.48 10.47
C TYR A 137 -23.97 7.17 10.16
N ARG A 138 -23.63 7.20 8.87
CA ARG A 138 -22.25 7.08 8.39
C ARG A 138 -21.87 8.28 7.54
N ILE A 139 -20.65 8.77 7.76
CA ILE A 139 -20.02 9.85 7.00
C ILE A 139 -18.79 9.24 6.30
N GLU A 140 -18.88 9.06 4.99
CA GLU A 140 -17.80 8.56 4.14
C GLU A 140 -16.96 9.71 3.58
N VAL A 141 -17.62 10.83 3.28
CA VAL A 141 -16.98 12.06 2.80
C VAL A 141 -17.42 13.24 3.66
N PRO A 142 -16.54 14.21 3.96
CA PRO A 142 -16.83 15.28 4.91
C PRO A 142 -18.11 16.08 4.63
N GLU A 143 -18.47 16.24 3.36
CA GLU A 143 -19.64 17.00 2.90
C GLU A 143 -20.95 16.45 3.47
N GLU A 144 -21.04 15.14 3.70
CA GLU A 144 -22.23 14.48 4.25
C GLU A 144 -22.55 14.91 5.70
N ALA A 145 -21.61 15.57 6.36
CA ALA A 145 -21.80 16.13 7.70
C ALA A 145 -22.55 17.47 7.69
N ALA A 146 -22.68 18.13 6.54
CA ALA A 146 -23.12 19.52 6.48
C ALA A 146 -24.57 19.68 6.94
N LEU A 147 -25.51 18.89 6.41
CA LEU A 147 -26.92 19.00 6.81
C LEU A 147 -27.18 18.48 8.23
N LEU A 148 -26.41 17.48 8.70
CA LEU A 148 -26.42 17.10 10.12
C LEU A 148 -25.99 18.28 11.01
N THR A 149 -25.00 19.05 10.60
CA THR A 149 -24.57 20.25 11.34
C THR A 149 -25.66 21.32 11.34
N VAL A 150 -26.34 21.55 10.20
CA VAL A 150 -27.50 22.46 10.11
C VAL A 150 -28.60 22.02 11.09
N ALA A 151 -28.97 20.74 11.08
CA ALA A 151 -30.00 20.20 11.97
C ALA A 151 -29.63 20.35 13.46
N TRP A 152 -28.34 20.18 13.79
CA TRP A 152 -27.83 20.43 15.14
C TRP A 152 -27.93 21.92 15.53
N LEU A 153 -27.49 22.83 14.66
CA LEU A 153 -27.56 24.29 14.90
C LEU A 153 -28.99 24.77 15.13
N LEU A 154 -29.95 24.28 14.33
CA LEU A 154 -31.37 24.58 14.49
C LEU A 154 -31.92 24.04 15.83
N GLY A 155 -31.52 22.83 16.23
CA GLY A 155 -31.88 22.27 17.54
C GLY A 155 -31.36 23.12 18.72
N GLN A 156 -30.21 23.78 18.55
CA GLN A 156 -29.62 24.70 19.53
C GLN A 156 -30.10 26.15 19.38
N GLN A 157 -31.14 26.42 18.57
CA GLN A 157 -31.69 27.74 18.29
C GLN A 157 -30.68 28.74 17.67
N ARG A 158 -29.63 28.24 17.01
CA ARG A 158 -28.61 29.03 16.31
C ARG A 158 -28.98 29.21 14.83
N THR A 159 -30.11 29.85 14.59
CA THR A 159 -30.72 29.96 13.26
C THR A 159 -29.83 30.73 12.28
N GLU A 160 -29.18 31.81 12.69
CA GLU A 160 -28.27 32.59 11.82
C GLU A 160 -27.11 31.74 11.29
N ASN A 161 -26.39 31.04 12.17
CA ASN A 161 -25.29 30.14 11.77
C ASN A 161 -25.78 29.03 10.82
N ALA A 162 -27.00 28.53 11.02
CA ALA A 162 -27.58 27.51 10.14
C ALA A 162 -27.87 28.09 8.74
N TRP A 163 -28.40 29.31 8.66
CA TRP A 163 -28.63 30.01 7.39
C TRP A 163 -27.32 30.29 6.65
N ASP A 164 -26.31 30.83 7.33
CA ASP A 164 -24.98 31.11 6.74
C ASP A 164 -24.36 29.83 6.16
N LEU A 165 -24.49 28.71 6.89
CA LEU A 165 -24.00 27.41 6.43
C LEU A 165 -24.76 26.94 5.19
N VAL A 166 -26.09 27.02 5.17
CA VAL A 166 -26.92 26.65 4.01
C VAL A 166 -26.59 27.53 2.80
N GLU A 167 -26.43 28.84 2.98
CA GLU A 167 -26.03 29.76 1.91
C GLU A 167 -24.69 29.36 1.26
N ALA A 168 -23.73 28.90 2.08
CA ALA A 168 -22.43 28.46 1.58
C ALA A 168 -22.49 27.16 0.75
N ILE A 169 -23.42 26.24 1.04
CA ILE A 169 -23.50 24.91 0.40
C ILE A 169 -24.60 24.78 -0.67
N ALA A 170 -25.65 25.60 -0.59
CA ALA A 170 -26.81 25.58 -1.50
C ALA A 170 -26.45 25.64 -3.00
N PRO A 171 -25.42 26.41 -3.44
CA PRO A 171 -25.00 26.42 -4.85
C PRO A 171 -24.61 25.04 -5.40
N PHE A 172 -24.28 24.08 -4.53
CA PHE A 172 -23.80 22.76 -4.90
C PHE A 172 -24.85 21.65 -4.69
N PHE A 173 -26.09 21.97 -4.28
CA PHE A 173 -27.12 20.97 -3.95
C PHE A 173 -27.49 20.04 -5.10
N GLN A 174 -27.38 20.50 -6.34
CA GLN A 174 -27.64 19.64 -7.50
C GLN A 174 -26.51 18.63 -7.76
N GLN A 175 -25.29 18.94 -7.33
CA GLN A 175 -24.09 18.20 -7.70
C GLN A 175 -23.61 17.26 -6.58
N LEU A 176 -23.73 17.69 -5.33
CA LEU A 176 -23.17 17.03 -4.16
C LEU A 176 -24.25 16.53 -3.20
N ARG A 177 -23.97 15.41 -2.55
CA ARG A 177 -24.71 14.90 -1.40
C ARG A 177 -24.20 15.56 -0.12
N PHE A 178 -25.10 16.21 0.64
CA PHE A 178 -24.78 16.85 1.93
C PHE A 178 -25.45 16.19 3.14
N PHE A 179 -26.12 15.06 2.93
CA PHE A 179 -26.77 14.24 3.96
C PHE A 179 -26.02 12.91 4.16
N PRO A 180 -26.13 12.29 5.34
CA PRO A 180 -25.38 11.08 5.68
C PRO A 180 -25.90 9.82 4.97
N MET A 181 -25.05 8.79 4.93
CA MET A 181 -25.44 7.44 4.54
C MET A 181 -26.10 6.69 5.70
N ALA A 182 -26.91 5.68 5.39
CA ALA A 182 -27.40 4.74 6.40
C ALA A 182 -26.24 3.98 7.07
N SER A 183 -26.34 3.75 8.38
CA SER A 183 -25.42 2.86 9.09
C SER A 183 -25.92 1.41 8.99
N ASP A 184 -24.99 0.45 8.95
CA ASP A 184 -25.28 -0.99 8.94
C ASP A 184 -25.19 -1.60 10.36
N GLY A 185 -25.08 -0.79 11.42
CA GLY A 185 -25.02 -1.26 12.81
C GLY A 185 -24.25 -0.36 13.78
N LEU A 186 -24.11 -0.86 15.02
CA LEU A 186 -23.58 -0.18 16.22
C LEU A 186 -22.22 0.50 16.00
N PRO A 187 -21.93 1.60 16.72
CA PRO A 187 -20.67 2.31 16.62
C PRO A 187 -19.49 1.39 16.94
N LEU A 188 -18.50 1.37 16.04
CA LEU A 188 -17.28 0.59 16.20
C LEU A 188 -16.61 0.94 17.53
N SER A 189 -16.31 -0.07 18.35
CA SER A 189 -15.44 0.09 19.53
C SER A 189 -14.11 0.72 19.08
N THR A 190 -13.80 1.89 19.64
CA THR A 190 -12.73 2.79 19.17
C THR A 190 -11.34 2.39 19.65
N ALA A 191 -11.26 1.55 20.69
CA ALA A 191 -10.00 1.08 21.25
C ALA A 191 -9.32 -0.01 20.40
N GLN A 192 -10.08 -0.67 19.51
CA GLN A 192 -9.56 -1.72 18.65
C GLN A 192 -9.77 -1.37 17.19
N VAL A 193 -8.73 -1.59 16.40
CA VAL A 193 -8.71 -1.31 14.97
C VAL A 193 -8.43 -2.60 14.18
N GLN A 194 -8.65 -2.54 12.87
CA GLN A 194 -8.36 -3.62 11.94
C GLN A 194 -7.71 -3.07 10.68
N VAL A 195 -6.71 -3.79 10.16
CA VAL A 195 -6.03 -3.40 8.90
C VAL A 195 -6.89 -3.76 7.68
N PHE A 196 -7.56 -4.90 7.76
CA PHE A 196 -8.47 -5.41 6.73
C PHE A 196 -9.79 -5.77 7.38
N THR A 197 -10.89 -5.48 6.68
CA THR A 197 -12.22 -5.89 7.12
C THR A 197 -12.48 -7.36 6.80
N VAL A 198 -13.47 -7.96 7.45
CA VAL A 198 -14.00 -9.28 7.08
C VAL A 198 -14.38 -9.32 5.60
N GLY A 199 -15.02 -8.26 5.09
CA GLY A 199 -15.42 -8.11 3.69
C GLY A 199 -14.23 -8.19 2.73
N ASP A 200 -13.13 -7.50 3.05
CA ASP A 200 -11.89 -7.52 2.26
C ASP A 200 -11.31 -8.93 2.18
N VAL A 201 -11.17 -9.60 3.33
CA VAL A 201 -10.60 -10.94 3.41
C VAL A 201 -11.51 -11.95 2.71
N ARG A 202 -12.82 -11.85 2.89
CA ARG A 202 -13.82 -12.70 2.23
C ARG A 202 -13.71 -12.58 0.71
N ALA A 203 -13.64 -11.35 0.18
CA ALA A 203 -13.51 -11.12 -1.26
C ALA A 203 -12.23 -11.75 -1.84
N VAL A 204 -11.11 -11.68 -1.10
CA VAL A 204 -9.83 -12.29 -1.52
C VAL A 204 -9.90 -13.82 -1.49
N LEU A 205 -10.53 -14.41 -0.48
CA LEU A 205 -10.66 -15.86 -0.33
C LEU A 205 -11.64 -16.46 -1.35
N SER A 206 -12.81 -15.84 -1.56
CA SER A 206 -13.82 -16.30 -2.52
C SER A 206 -13.31 -16.28 -3.96
N ASN A 207 -12.50 -15.28 -4.32
CA ASN A 207 -11.97 -15.10 -5.66
C ASN A 207 -10.61 -15.78 -5.91
N ARG A 208 -10.15 -16.63 -4.98
CA ARG A 208 -8.86 -17.30 -5.12
C ARG A 208 -8.92 -18.33 -6.26
N PRO A 209 -8.07 -18.20 -7.30
CA PRO A 209 -8.04 -19.18 -8.38
C PRO A 209 -7.35 -20.48 -7.92
N ALA A 210 -7.66 -21.58 -8.61
CA ALA A 210 -6.87 -22.80 -8.49
C ALA A 210 -5.43 -22.54 -8.94
N GLN A 211 -4.46 -23.14 -8.25
CA GLN A 211 -3.07 -23.05 -8.67
C GLN A 211 -2.87 -23.89 -9.94
N ALA A 212 -2.68 -23.22 -11.08
CA ALA A 212 -2.67 -23.86 -12.40
C ALA A 212 -1.75 -25.09 -12.48
N ARG A 213 -0.53 -25.01 -11.94
CA ARG A 213 0.42 -26.15 -11.92
C ARG A 213 -0.12 -27.36 -11.16
N VAL A 214 -0.78 -27.15 -10.02
CA VAL A 214 -1.35 -28.21 -9.20
C VAL A 214 -2.60 -28.80 -9.85
N ALA A 215 -3.44 -27.94 -10.44
CA ALA A 215 -4.62 -28.37 -11.18
C ALA A 215 -4.25 -29.26 -12.39
N VAL A 216 -3.22 -28.86 -13.16
CA VAL A 216 -2.68 -29.67 -14.26
C VAL A 216 -2.11 -30.98 -13.75
N GLN A 217 -1.31 -30.97 -12.67
CA GLN A 217 -0.77 -32.21 -12.09
C GLN A 217 -1.88 -33.18 -11.67
N LYS A 218 -2.90 -32.68 -10.97
CA LYS A 218 -4.03 -33.48 -10.51
C LYS A 218 -4.81 -34.09 -11.68
N HIS A 219 -5.13 -33.28 -12.68
CA HIS A 219 -5.80 -33.75 -13.91
C HIS A 219 -4.97 -34.80 -14.67
N VAL A 220 -3.65 -34.61 -14.79
CA VAL A 220 -2.77 -35.61 -15.43
C VAL A 220 -2.80 -36.93 -14.67
N VAL A 221 -2.71 -36.90 -13.34
CA VAL A 221 -2.65 -38.11 -12.51
C VAL A 221 -3.99 -38.84 -12.44
N GLU A 222 -5.10 -38.10 -12.28
CA GLU A 222 -6.43 -38.70 -12.10
C GLU A 222 -7.10 -39.09 -13.41
N THR A 223 -6.78 -38.42 -14.52
CA THR A 223 -7.48 -38.61 -15.80
C THR A 223 -6.54 -39.13 -16.90
N ARG A 224 -5.43 -38.43 -17.18
CA ARG A 224 -4.60 -38.71 -18.36
C ARG A 224 -3.75 -39.97 -18.23
N LEU A 225 -3.14 -40.21 -17.07
CA LEU A 225 -2.29 -41.38 -16.83
C LEU A 225 -3.09 -42.70 -16.88
N PRO A 226 -4.28 -42.82 -16.24
CA PRO A 226 -5.11 -44.01 -16.37
C PRO A 226 -5.56 -44.29 -17.81
N LEU A 227 -5.93 -43.25 -18.57
CA LEU A 227 -6.28 -43.42 -19.98
C LEU A 227 -5.09 -43.92 -20.80
N TYR A 228 -3.88 -43.40 -20.55
CA TYR A 228 -2.67 -43.88 -21.21
C TYR A 228 -2.37 -45.34 -20.88
N ASP A 229 -2.54 -45.75 -19.62
CA ASP A 229 -2.38 -47.14 -19.18
C ASP A 229 -3.38 -48.06 -19.91
N SER A 230 -4.66 -47.66 -19.98
CA SER A 230 -5.70 -48.41 -20.70
C SER A 230 -5.41 -48.54 -22.20
N ALA A 231 -4.90 -47.47 -22.84
CA ALA A 231 -4.50 -47.53 -24.24
C ALA A 231 -3.32 -48.49 -24.48
N VAL A 232 -2.34 -48.51 -23.57
CA VAL A 232 -1.23 -49.46 -23.63
C VAL A 232 -1.73 -50.89 -23.45
N SER A 233 -2.58 -51.16 -22.45
CA SER A 233 -3.20 -52.49 -22.26
C SER A 233 -3.99 -52.94 -23.50
N LEU A 234 -4.79 -52.04 -24.08
CA LEU A 234 -5.59 -52.36 -25.25
C LEU A 234 -4.73 -52.70 -26.47
N PHE A 235 -3.61 -52.01 -26.68
CA PHE A 235 -2.66 -52.35 -27.74
C PHE A 235 -1.91 -53.67 -27.48
N LEU A 236 -1.59 -53.99 -26.22
CA LEU A 236 -0.93 -55.26 -25.88
C LEU A 236 -1.76 -56.49 -26.28
N LEU A 237 -3.10 -56.39 -26.29
CA LEU A 237 -3.99 -57.43 -26.79
C LEU A 237 -3.85 -57.71 -28.30
N THR A 238 -3.21 -56.80 -29.04
CA THR A 238 -3.04 -56.92 -30.51
C THR A 238 -1.72 -57.54 -30.95
N TYR A 239 -0.86 -57.90 -30.00
CA TYR A 239 0.47 -58.44 -30.28
C TYR A 239 0.40 -59.89 -30.74
N GLN A 240 1.13 -60.17 -31.82
CA GLN A 240 1.46 -61.53 -32.27
C GLN A 240 2.89 -61.52 -32.80
N ASP A 241 3.71 -62.50 -32.39
CA ASP A 241 5.14 -62.58 -32.75
C ASP A 241 5.90 -61.26 -32.48
N ASP A 242 5.68 -60.64 -31.32
CA ASP A 242 6.27 -59.36 -30.90
C ASP A 242 5.94 -58.13 -31.78
N TRP A 243 4.87 -58.19 -32.58
CA TRP A 243 4.39 -57.08 -33.39
C TRP A 243 2.93 -56.71 -33.06
N PRO A 244 2.62 -55.43 -32.76
CA PRO A 244 1.25 -54.97 -32.54
C PRO A 244 0.42 -54.96 -33.83
N CYS A 245 -0.90 -54.79 -33.69
CA CYS A 245 -1.86 -54.63 -34.78
C CYS A 245 -1.97 -55.83 -35.73
N ARG A 246 -1.61 -57.05 -35.27
CA ARG A 246 -1.69 -58.29 -36.06
C ARG A 246 -2.96 -59.10 -35.80
N ARG A 247 -3.50 -58.99 -34.58
CA ARG A 247 -4.75 -59.62 -34.15
C ARG A 247 -5.60 -58.58 -33.45
N TYR A 248 -6.92 -58.63 -33.64
CA TYR A 248 -7.86 -57.80 -32.90
C TYR A 248 -8.88 -58.74 -32.22
N PRO A 249 -8.96 -58.75 -30.88
CA PRO A 249 -9.99 -59.50 -30.18
C PRO A 249 -11.39 -58.90 -30.42
N GLU A 250 -12.43 -59.69 -30.14
CA GLU A 250 -13.81 -59.23 -30.24
C GLU A 250 -14.06 -58.03 -29.31
N GLY A 251 -14.79 -57.01 -29.81
CA GLY A 251 -15.07 -55.78 -29.07
C GLY A 251 -13.91 -54.76 -29.01
N TRP A 252 -12.74 -55.06 -29.58
CA TRP A 252 -11.56 -54.17 -29.51
C TRP A 252 -11.82 -52.77 -30.10
N PHE A 253 -12.45 -52.70 -31.28
CA PHE A 253 -12.71 -51.45 -31.99
C PHE A 253 -13.67 -50.52 -31.22
N GLU A 254 -14.68 -51.09 -30.56
CA GLU A 254 -15.61 -50.34 -29.70
C GLU A 254 -14.87 -49.74 -28.51
N GLN A 255 -14.06 -50.55 -27.82
CA GLN A 255 -13.24 -50.12 -26.68
C GLN A 255 -12.22 -49.04 -27.07
N ALA A 256 -11.58 -49.18 -28.25
CA ALA A 256 -10.64 -48.20 -28.78
C ALA A 256 -11.32 -46.84 -29.05
N ASN A 257 -12.51 -46.86 -29.64
CA ASN A 257 -13.31 -45.65 -29.89
C ASN A 257 -13.77 -44.98 -28.60
N THR A 258 -14.23 -45.76 -27.60
CA THR A 258 -14.59 -45.23 -26.28
C THR A 258 -13.41 -44.57 -25.58
N LEU A 259 -12.23 -45.22 -25.56
CA LEU A 259 -11.03 -44.65 -24.95
C LEU A 259 -10.56 -43.38 -25.66
N LYS A 260 -10.64 -43.33 -27.00
CA LYS A 260 -10.31 -42.14 -27.78
C LYS A 260 -11.23 -40.97 -27.44
N GLN A 261 -12.54 -41.21 -27.37
CA GLN A 261 -13.52 -40.20 -26.99
C GLN A 261 -13.27 -39.67 -25.57
N GLN A 262 -12.97 -40.55 -24.62
CA GLN A 262 -12.64 -40.15 -23.24
C GLN A 262 -11.36 -39.30 -23.18
N PHE A 263 -10.33 -39.64 -23.96
CA PHE A 263 -9.10 -38.87 -24.04
C PHE A 263 -9.31 -37.50 -24.66
N ASP A 264 -10.06 -37.41 -25.76
CA ASP A 264 -10.39 -36.14 -26.42
C ASP A 264 -11.21 -35.23 -25.52
N ALA A 265 -12.21 -35.78 -24.82
CA ALA A 265 -13.01 -35.06 -23.84
C ALA A 265 -12.18 -34.57 -22.62
N SER A 266 -11.08 -35.26 -22.29
CA SER A 266 -10.17 -34.86 -21.21
C SER A 266 -9.21 -33.74 -21.60
N CYS A 267 -9.02 -33.46 -22.90
CA CYS A 267 -8.11 -32.43 -23.37
C CYS A 267 -8.80 -31.04 -23.32
N PRO A 268 -8.31 -30.07 -22.54
CA PRO A 268 -8.95 -28.76 -22.45
C PRO A 268 -8.90 -28.01 -23.79
N SER A 269 -10.05 -27.52 -24.25
CA SER A 269 -10.25 -26.85 -25.54
C SER A 269 -9.67 -25.43 -25.66
N ALA A 270 -8.77 -25.00 -24.76
CA ALA A 270 -8.26 -23.63 -24.75
C ALA A 270 -6.75 -23.56 -24.44
N SER A 271 -6.02 -22.92 -25.36
CA SER A 271 -4.60 -22.52 -25.29
C SER A 271 -3.58 -23.64 -25.17
N GLY A 272 -3.26 -24.30 -26.29
CA GLY A 272 -2.11 -25.21 -26.38
C GLY A 272 -2.20 -26.33 -27.41
N GLU A 273 -3.02 -26.19 -28.47
CA GLU A 273 -3.19 -27.22 -29.51
C GLU A 273 -1.86 -27.68 -30.18
N ALA A 274 -0.79 -26.88 -30.06
CA ALA A 274 0.54 -27.23 -30.58
C ALA A 274 1.41 -28.10 -29.63
N GLU A 275 1.12 -28.17 -28.33
CA GLU A 275 1.95 -28.92 -27.35
C GLU A 275 1.35 -30.29 -26.98
N SER A 276 0.03 -30.46 -26.98
CA SER A 276 -0.62 -31.74 -26.60
C SER A 276 -0.31 -32.88 -27.58
N SER A 277 0.02 -32.58 -28.83
CA SER A 277 0.38 -33.56 -29.87
C SER A 277 1.84 -34.04 -29.82
N ARG A 278 2.68 -33.47 -28.93
CA ARG A 278 4.13 -33.78 -28.87
C ARG A 278 4.52 -34.82 -27.81
N ASP A 279 3.62 -35.21 -26.92
CA ASP A 279 3.89 -36.22 -25.90
C ASP A 279 3.45 -37.63 -26.36
N ARG A 280 4.16 -38.66 -25.91
CA ARG A 280 3.99 -40.07 -26.31
C ARG A 280 2.55 -40.58 -26.12
N ALA A 281 1.84 -40.08 -25.09
CA ALA A 281 0.43 -40.41 -24.88
C ALA A 281 -0.47 -39.84 -25.99
N GLY A 282 -0.26 -38.58 -26.39
CA GLY A 282 -1.02 -37.97 -27.49
C GLY A 282 -0.75 -38.66 -28.83
N GLU A 283 0.51 -39.02 -29.09
CA GLU A 283 0.90 -39.81 -30.28
C GLU A 283 0.20 -41.18 -30.29
N LEU A 284 0.17 -41.89 -29.14
CA LEU A 284 -0.49 -43.20 -29.04
C LEU A 284 -2.01 -43.10 -29.27
N PHE A 285 -2.68 -42.09 -28.71
CA PHE A 285 -4.13 -41.91 -28.90
C PHE A 285 -4.50 -41.48 -30.33
N ALA A 286 -3.65 -40.70 -31.01
CA ALA A 286 -3.85 -40.40 -32.43
C ALA A 286 -3.76 -41.69 -33.28
N LEU A 287 -2.79 -42.54 -32.99
CA LEU A 287 -2.63 -43.84 -33.65
C LEU A 287 -3.77 -44.81 -33.31
N LEU A 288 -4.28 -44.78 -32.07
CA LEU A 288 -5.46 -45.54 -31.64
C LEU A 288 -6.71 -45.13 -32.43
N GLY A 289 -6.94 -43.82 -32.62
CA GLY A 289 -8.07 -43.33 -33.41
C GLY A 289 -8.00 -43.74 -34.88
N ASN A 290 -6.82 -43.67 -35.51
CA ASN A 290 -6.62 -44.15 -36.88
C ASN A 290 -6.87 -45.66 -36.99
N CYS A 291 -6.32 -46.44 -36.04
CA CYS A 291 -6.50 -47.88 -35.98
C CYS A 291 -7.96 -48.29 -35.77
N ALA A 292 -8.71 -47.53 -34.96
CA ALA A 292 -10.11 -47.80 -34.63
C ALA A 292 -11.06 -47.46 -35.79
N SER A 293 -10.69 -46.50 -36.63
CA SER A 293 -11.47 -46.05 -37.79
C SER A 293 -11.24 -46.92 -39.02
N ASP A 294 -9.98 -47.26 -39.30
CA ASP A 294 -9.60 -48.16 -40.39
C ASP A 294 -8.24 -48.81 -40.06
N ALA A 295 -8.26 -50.06 -39.59
CA ALA A 295 -7.05 -50.80 -39.26
C ALA A 295 -6.11 -51.03 -40.46
N ALA A 296 -6.64 -51.06 -41.70
CA ALA A 296 -5.85 -51.25 -42.91
C ALA A 296 -5.12 -49.95 -43.34
N SER A 297 -5.50 -48.80 -42.79
CA SER A 297 -4.89 -47.50 -43.06
C SER A 297 -3.52 -47.30 -42.39
N LEU A 298 -3.16 -48.15 -41.41
CA LEU A 298 -1.89 -48.01 -40.68
C LEU A 298 -0.70 -48.45 -41.54
N THR A 299 0.25 -47.55 -41.72
CA THR A 299 1.53 -47.85 -42.37
C THR A 299 2.45 -48.65 -41.44
N GLY A 300 3.38 -49.44 -42.02
CA GLY A 300 4.38 -50.17 -41.23
C GLY A 300 5.24 -49.27 -40.32
N ARG A 301 5.44 -48.00 -40.69
CA ARG A 301 6.10 -46.99 -39.85
C ARG A 301 5.28 -46.62 -38.62
N GLN A 302 3.96 -46.48 -38.77
CA GLN A 302 3.04 -46.19 -37.66
C GLN A 302 2.93 -47.39 -36.71
N VAL A 303 2.82 -48.62 -37.24
CA VAL A 303 2.83 -49.84 -36.43
C VAL A 303 4.14 -50.00 -35.65
N GLY A 304 5.29 -49.74 -36.29
CA GLY A 304 6.59 -49.70 -35.60
C GLY A 304 6.69 -48.60 -34.54
N ARG A 305 5.89 -47.53 -34.65
CA ARG A 305 5.82 -46.45 -33.68
C ARG A 305 4.97 -46.82 -32.46
N ILE A 306 3.81 -47.43 -32.68
CA ILE A 306 2.97 -48.04 -31.64
C ILE A 306 3.83 -49.00 -30.81
N ARG A 307 4.54 -49.90 -31.49
CA ARG A 307 5.47 -50.86 -30.86
C ARG A 307 6.47 -50.18 -29.94
N ARG A 308 7.20 -49.17 -30.45
CA ARG A 308 8.20 -48.46 -29.65
C ARG A 308 7.59 -47.77 -28.42
N ILE A 309 6.42 -47.13 -28.56
CA ILE A 309 5.78 -46.43 -27.44
C ILE A 309 5.35 -47.43 -26.35
N VAL A 310 4.72 -48.55 -26.76
CA VAL A 310 4.23 -49.60 -25.85
C VAL A 310 5.39 -50.36 -25.21
N ASP A 311 6.39 -50.80 -25.98
CA ASP A 311 7.55 -51.53 -25.45
C ASP A 311 8.37 -50.68 -24.47
N ASP A 312 8.57 -49.39 -24.77
CA ASP A 312 9.26 -48.47 -23.87
C ASP A 312 8.46 -48.23 -22.58
N PHE A 313 7.13 -48.16 -22.68
CA PHE A 313 6.27 -48.06 -21.50
C PHE A 313 6.42 -49.29 -20.62
N VAL A 314 6.25 -50.50 -21.19
CA VAL A 314 6.30 -51.77 -20.45
C VAL A 314 7.69 -51.99 -19.86
N ARG A 315 8.76 -51.67 -20.58
CA ARG A 315 10.14 -51.77 -20.06
C ARG A 315 10.38 -50.86 -18.85
N LYS A 316 9.79 -49.66 -18.86
CA LYS A 316 10.00 -48.66 -17.82
C LYS A 316 9.08 -48.82 -16.61
N HIS A 317 7.84 -49.25 -16.83
CA HIS A 317 6.77 -49.23 -15.84
C HIS A 317 6.19 -50.61 -15.51
N GLY A 318 6.52 -51.65 -16.29
CA GLY A 318 5.88 -52.96 -16.23
C GLY A 318 4.56 -53.02 -17.01
N HIS A 319 3.90 -54.17 -16.98
CA HIS A 319 2.57 -54.31 -17.57
C HIS A 319 1.58 -53.39 -16.83
N PRO A 320 0.69 -52.63 -17.51
CA PRO A 320 -0.23 -51.72 -16.84
C PRO A 320 -1.15 -52.42 -15.82
N GLU A 321 -1.49 -53.68 -16.08
CA GLU A 321 -2.32 -54.50 -15.18
C GLU A 321 -1.52 -55.21 -14.08
N SER A 322 -0.20 -55.01 -13.99
CA SER A 322 0.61 -55.60 -12.94
C SER A 322 0.34 -54.96 -11.57
N GLU A 323 0.43 -55.75 -10.51
CA GLU A 323 0.22 -55.28 -9.12
C GLU A 323 1.19 -54.16 -8.76
N SER A 324 2.45 -54.22 -9.23
CA SER A 324 3.46 -53.19 -8.99
C SER A 324 3.09 -51.84 -9.62
N HIS A 325 2.54 -51.85 -10.84
CA HIS A 325 2.13 -50.63 -11.54
C HIS A 325 0.87 -50.03 -10.93
N GLN A 326 -0.10 -50.86 -10.54
CA GLN A 326 -1.30 -50.42 -9.83
C GLN A 326 -0.94 -49.74 -8.50
N LYS A 327 -0.06 -50.34 -7.68
CA LYS A 327 0.46 -49.72 -6.46
C LYS A 327 1.15 -48.38 -6.72
N HIS A 328 1.89 -48.26 -7.83
CA HIS A 328 2.53 -47.01 -8.23
C HIS A 328 1.48 -45.93 -8.57
N ARG A 329 0.43 -46.29 -9.31
CA ARG A 329 -0.70 -45.39 -9.62
C ARG A 329 -1.48 -44.99 -8.38
N ASP A 330 -1.69 -45.91 -7.45
CA ASP A 330 -2.34 -45.60 -6.16
C ASP A 330 -1.53 -44.61 -5.33
N SER A 331 -0.20 -44.76 -5.29
CA SER A 331 0.69 -43.78 -4.65
C SER A 331 0.60 -42.41 -5.34
N GLN A 332 0.61 -42.35 -6.67
CA GLN A 332 0.46 -41.10 -7.41
C GLN A 332 -0.90 -40.42 -7.14
N ARG A 333 -2.00 -41.19 -7.14
CA ARG A 333 -3.34 -40.70 -6.79
C ARG A 333 -3.38 -40.18 -5.37
N SER A 334 -2.75 -40.88 -4.42
CA SER A 334 -2.63 -40.44 -3.04
C SER A 334 -1.88 -39.11 -2.90
N HIS A 335 -0.84 -38.85 -3.72
CA HIS A 335 -0.12 -37.57 -3.68
C HIS A 335 -0.95 -36.37 -4.15
N VAL A 336 -1.96 -36.57 -5.00
CA VAL A 336 -2.81 -35.47 -5.54
C VAL A 336 -4.21 -35.44 -4.95
N SER A 337 -4.53 -36.34 -4.01
CA SER A 337 -5.86 -36.48 -3.41
C SER A 337 -6.24 -35.29 -2.52
N ALA A 338 -5.25 -34.53 -2.04
CA ALA A 338 -5.47 -33.36 -1.20
C ALA A 338 -6.41 -32.35 -1.89
N PRO A 339 -7.36 -31.76 -1.14
CA PRO A 339 -8.25 -30.75 -1.69
C PRO A 339 -7.46 -29.50 -2.09
N GLY A 340 -7.87 -28.87 -3.19
CA GLY A 340 -7.26 -27.62 -3.62
C GLY A 340 -7.49 -26.52 -2.59
N HIS A 341 -6.45 -25.77 -2.22
CA HIS A 341 -6.55 -24.68 -1.24
C HIS A 341 -7.58 -23.59 -1.64
N HIS A 342 -7.90 -23.47 -2.93
CA HIS A 342 -8.93 -22.55 -3.40
C HIS A 342 -10.35 -22.97 -2.98
N LEU A 343 -10.63 -24.28 -2.85
CA LEU A 343 -11.91 -24.79 -2.34
C LEU A 343 -12.02 -24.58 -0.82
N LEU A 344 -10.93 -24.88 -0.09
CA LEU A 344 -10.84 -24.60 1.34
C LEU A 344 -11.01 -23.10 1.64
N ALA A 345 -10.44 -22.23 0.79
CA ALA A 345 -10.61 -20.78 0.91
C ALA A 345 -12.08 -20.36 0.74
N LYS A 346 -12.83 -20.97 -0.19
CA LYS A 346 -14.26 -20.69 -0.37
C LYS A 346 -15.09 -21.12 0.84
N ALA A 347 -14.80 -22.29 1.41
CA ALA A 347 -15.48 -22.75 2.63
C ALA A 347 -15.25 -21.77 3.80
N VAL A 348 -13.99 -21.35 4.02
CA VAL A 348 -13.69 -20.36 5.08
C VAL A 348 -14.29 -18.99 4.78
N ALA A 349 -14.36 -18.58 3.51
CA ALA A 349 -15.04 -17.34 3.11
C ALA A 349 -16.55 -17.38 3.42
N ALA A 350 -17.19 -18.55 3.33
CA ALA A 350 -18.57 -18.73 3.74
C ALA A 350 -18.73 -18.62 5.26
N ARG A 351 -17.80 -19.18 6.06
CA ARG A 351 -17.79 -18.98 7.53
C ARG A 351 -17.72 -17.50 7.90
N LEU A 352 -16.89 -16.73 7.19
CA LEU A 352 -16.76 -15.28 7.39
C LEU A 352 -18.05 -14.51 7.06
N SER A 353 -19.02 -15.08 6.34
CA SER A 353 -20.29 -14.39 6.06
C SER A 353 -21.17 -14.17 7.30
N MET A 354 -20.92 -14.91 8.38
CA MET A 354 -21.62 -14.75 9.67
C MET A 354 -21.16 -13.53 10.46
N TYR A 355 -20.09 -12.87 10.04
CA TYR A 355 -19.51 -11.69 10.70
C TYR A 355 -19.84 -10.40 9.93
N PRO A 356 -19.99 -9.25 10.61
CA PRO A 356 -20.19 -7.96 9.94
C PRO A 356 -19.05 -7.66 8.96
N GLY A 357 -19.41 -7.38 7.70
CA GLY A 357 -18.43 -7.22 6.62
C GLY A 357 -17.48 -6.03 6.79
N SER A 358 -17.87 -5.01 7.56
CA SER A 358 -17.09 -3.79 7.81
C SER A 358 -16.20 -3.87 9.07
N ASP A 359 -16.35 -4.90 9.91
CA ASP A 359 -15.59 -5.05 11.15
C ASP A 359 -14.46 -6.09 11.02
N GLY A 360 -13.66 -6.24 12.08
CA GLY A 360 -12.67 -7.29 12.25
C GLY A 360 -13.17 -8.44 13.16
N VAL A 361 -12.32 -9.45 13.33
CA VAL A 361 -12.59 -10.65 14.14
C VAL A 361 -11.60 -10.73 15.30
N SER A 362 -12.10 -10.96 16.51
CA SER A 362 -11.26 -11.16 17.70
C SER A 362 -10.96 -12.64 17.95
N ASP A 363 -11.97 -13.50 17.77
CA ASP A 363 -11.88 -14.94 17.96
C ASP A 363 -11.97 -15.70 16.63
N PHE A 364 -10.93 -16.49 16.34
CA PHE A 364 -10.78 -17.28 15.12
C PHE A 364 -11.08 -18.77 15.32
N SER A 365 -11.44 -19.18 16.53
CA SER A 365 -11.65 -20.59 16.91
C SER A 365 -12.60 -21.32 15.96
N SER A 366 -13.75 -20.71 15.67
CA SER A 366 -14.77 -21.23 14.75
C SER A 366 -14.33 -21.20 13.28
N LEU A 367 -13.59 -20.17 12.88
CA LEU A 367 -13.15 -19.97 11.50
C LEU A 367 -12.07 -20.97 11.06
N LEU A 368 -11.25 -21.44 12.00
CA LEU A 368 -10.09 -22.30 11.74
C LEU A 368 -10.34 -23.78 12.04
N GLN A 369 -11.57 -24.18 12.38
CA GLN A 369 -11.92 -25.58 12.59
C GLN A 369 -11.71 -26.43 11.33
N PRO A 370 -11.45 -27.74 11.45
CA PRO A 370 -11.47 -28.66 10.32
C PRO A 370 -12.79 -28.60 9.54
N VAL A 371 -12.77 -29.05 8.28
CA VAL A 371 -13.93 -29.07 7.39
C VAL A 371 -15.05 -29.96 7.96
N THR A 372 -16.27 -29.43 8.03
CA THR A 372 -17.46 -30.17 8.50
C THR A 372 -18.04 -31.07 7.41
N CYS A 373 -18.95 -32.00 7.77
CA CYS A 373 -19.62 -32.86 6.79
C CYS A 373 -20.45 -32.07 5.76
N GLU A 374 -21.06 -30.96 6.17
CA GLU A 374 -21.87 -30.09 5.31
C GLU A 374 -21.00 -29.29 4.32
N GLU A 375 -19.88 -28.77 4.80
CA GLU A 375 -18.91 -28.08 3.94
C GLU A 375 -18.25 -29.05 2.95
N ALA A 376 -17.99 -30.29 3.37
CA ALA A 376 -17.45 -31.34 2.53
C ALA A 376 -18.35 -31.61 1.31
N SER A 377 -19.67 -31.69 1.52
CA SER A 377 -20.62 -31.90 0.43
C SER A 377 -20.77 -30.67 -0.46
N THR A 378 -20.81 -29.47 0.11
CA THR A 378 -21.05 -28.23 -0.63
C THR A 378 -19.85 -27.81 -1.49
N TYR A 379 -18.62 -27.98 -0.99
CA TYR A 379 -17.40 -27.51 -1.65
C TYR A 379 -16.55 -28.63 -2.27
N SER A 380 -17.05 -29.88 -2.28
CA SER A 380 -16.30 -31.06 -2.75
C SER A 380 -14.96 -31.22 -2.02
N LEU A 381 -15.02 -31.18 -0.68
CA LEU A 381 -13.87 -31.31 0.22
C LEU A 381 -13.92 -32.64 0.99
N LEU A 382 -12.84 -32.96 1.70
CA LEU A 382 -12.79 -34.11 2.61
C LEU A 382 -13.12 -33.67 4.04
N THR A 383 -14.08 -34.32 4.68
CA THR A 383 -14.42 -34.10 6.10
C THR A 383 -13.20 -34.25 6.99
N GLY A 384 -13.03 -33.35 7.96
CA GLY A 384 -11.89 -33.37 8.89
C GLY A 384 -10.60 -32.80 8.31
N SER A 385 -10.60 -32.31 7.07
CA SER A 385 -9.44 -31.60 6.50
C SER A 385 -9.12 -30.36 7.33
N GLY A 386 -7.88 -30.26 7.80
CA GLY A 386 -7.38 -29.05 8.47
C GLY A 386 -7.24 -27.88 7.49
N ILE A 387 -7.32 -26.65 8.02
CA ILE A 387 -7.12 -25.44 7.21
C ILE A 387 -5.61 -25.19 7.01
N PRO A 388 -5.12 -25.04 5.76
CA PRO A 388 -3.72 -24.76 5.46
C PRO A 388 -3.19 -23.47 6.10
N PRO A 389 -1.91 -23.42 6.54
CA PRO A 389 -1.33 -22.23 7.17
C PRO A 389 -1.38 -20.95 6.31
N ASP A 390 -1.36 -21.07 4.97
CA ASP A 390 -1.48 -19.89 4.10
C ASP A 390 -2.88 -19.28 4.09
N ILE A 391 -3.91 -20.10 4.33
CA ILE A 391 -5.29 -19.65 4.51
C ILE A 391 -5.46 -19.10 5.92
N CYS A 392 -4.96 -19.78 6.96
CA CYS A 392 -5.00 -19.28 8.34
C CYS A 392 -4.41 -17.87 8.43
N ARG A 393 -3.18 -17.66 7.91
CA ARG A 393 -2.54 -16.35 7.87
C ARG A 393 -3.36 -15.29 7.12
N ARG A 394 -4.14 -15.66 6.11
CA ARG A 394 -5.00 -14.71 5.37
C ARG A 394 -6.24 -14.35 6.15
N VAL A 395 -6.84 -15.32 6.83
CA VAL A 395 -8.01 -15.12 7.70
C VAL A 395 -7.62 -14.21 8.86
N GLU A 396 -6.49 -14.46 9.51
CA GLU A 396 -5.99 -13.65 10.63
C GLU A 396 -5.70 -12.19 10.26
N ARG A 397 -5.68 -11.81 8.97
CA ARG A 397 -5.50 -10.41 8.55
C ARG A 397 -6.67 -9.51 8.91
N CYS A 398 -7.87 -10.06 9.11
CA CYS A 398 -8.99 -9.28 9.64
C CYS A 398 -9.02 -9.25 11.17
N ARG A 399 -7.92 -9.59 11.85
CA ARG A 399 -7.82 -9.48 13.30
C ARG A 399 -8.08 -8.05 13.75
N LYS A 400 -8.95 -7.94 14.74
CA LYS A 400 -9.21 -6.72 15.50
C LYS A 400 -8.34 -6.72 16.76
N GLY A 401 -7.72 -5.59 17.07
CA GLY A 401 -6.83 -5.44 18.23
C GLY A 401 -6.29 -4.02 18.38
N THR A 402 -5.45 -3.79 19.39
CA THR A 402 -4.75 -2.50 19.54
C THR A 402 -3.67 -2.35 18.46
N ILE A 403 -3.22 -1.13 18.18
CA ILE A 403 -2.15 -0.90 17.18
C ILE A 403 -0.87 -1.66 17.59
N ALA A 404 -0.53 -1.69 18.88
CA ALA A 404 0.61 -2.43 19.39
C ALA A 404 0.48 -3.95 19.15
N GLU A 405 -0.67 -4.54 19.48
CA GLU A 405 -0.93 -5.98 19.23
C GLU A 405 -0.84 -6.33 17.75
N LEU A 406 -1.34 -5.47 16.87
CA LEU A 406 -1.30 -5.70 15.42
C LEU A 406 0.12 -5.53 14.84
N ILE A 407 0.98 -4.72 15.46
CA ILE A 407 2.41 -4.66 15.15
C ILE A 407 3.09 -5.97 15.58
N ASP A 408 2.86 -6.42 16.81
CA ASP A 408 3.45 -7.66 17.34
C ASP A 408 3.05 -8.91 16.55
N LYS A 409 1.84 -8.90 15.94
CA LYS A 409 1.36 -9.95 15.03
C LYS A 409 1.81 -9.78 13.58
N GLU A 410 2.69 -8.82 13.29
CA GLU A 410 3.20 -8.49 11.95
C GLU A 410 2.09 -8.13 10.93
N LEU A 411 0.91 -7.70 11.40
CA LEU A 411 -0.19 -7.24 10.55
C LEU A 411 0.01 -5.78 10.13
N ILE A 412 0.55 -4.97 11.04
CA ILE A 412 1.02 -3.61 10.75
C ILE A 412 2.53 -3.67 10.52
N THR A 413 2.93 -3.49 9.26
CA THR A 413 4.33 -3.65 8.83
C THR A 413 5.01 -2.34 8.42
N SER A 414 4.32 -1.20 8.59
CA SER A 414 4.83 0.12 8.22
C SER A 414 4.12 1.25 8.95
N GLY A 415 4.82 2.36 9.13
CA GLY A 415 4.24 3.62 9.61
C GLY A 415 3.09 4.12 8.72
N ASP A 416 3.07 3.82 7.41
CA ASP A 416 1.95 4.17 6.54
C ASP A 416 0.66 3.47 6.94
N THR A 417 0.77 2.23 7.44
CA THR A 417 -0.40 1.51 7.95
C THR A 417 -0.84 2.08 9.29
N VAL A 418 0.09 2.45 10.18
CA VAL A 418 -0.23 3.20 11.41
C VAL A 418 -0.97 4.49 11.08
N ALA A 419 -0.49 5.27 10.10
CA ALA A 419 -1.11 6.51 9.66
C ALA A 419 -2.56 6.35 9.14
N ARG A 420 -2.93 5.16 8.65
CA ARG A 420 -4.32 4.87 8.23
C ARG A 420 -5.23 4.54 9.41
N LEU A 421 -4.69 3.99 10.49
CA LEU A 421 -5.46 3.49 11.63
C LEU A 421 -5.56 4.50 12.76
N LEU A 422 -4.52 5.31 12.97
CA LEU A 422 -4.46 6.30 14.03
C LEU A 422 -5.65 7.29 14.02
N PRO A 423 -6.17 7.75 12.85
CA PRO A 423 -7.35 8.63 12.82
C PRO A 423 -8.59 8.08 13.52
N ALA A 424 -8.73 6.75 13.66
CA ALA A 424 -9.84 6.16 14.40
C ALA A 424 -9.84 6.58 15.89
N ILE A 425 -8.65 6.71 16.48
CA ILE A 425 -8.43 7.08 17.88
C ILE A 425 -8.25 8.60 18.01
N THR A 426 -7.44 9.22 17.13
CA THR A 426 -7.19 10.67 17.15
C THR A 426 -8.49 11.48 17.03
N ALA A 427 -9.47 10.98 16.26
CA ALA A 427 -10.79 11.62 16.15
C ALA A 427 -11.45 11.84 17.52
N GLU A 428 -11.43 10.82 18.40
CA GLU A 428 -12.06 10.91 19.72
C GLU A 428 -11.37 11.97 20.59
N ILE A 429 -10.04 11.98 20.59
CA ILE A 429 -9.24 12.95 21.35
C ILE A 429 -9.49 14.37 20.82
N CYS A 430 -9.48 14.55 19.49
CA CYS A 430 -9.71 15.84 18.86
C CYS A 430 -11.14 16.35 19.07
N SER A 431 -12.12 15.47 19.28
CA SER A 431 -13.52 15.82 19.51
C SER A 431 -13.91 15.85 20.99
N ALA A 432 -13.02 15.48 21.92
CA ALA A 432 -13.30 15.41 23.35
C ALA A 432 -13.72 16.76 23.97
N GLY A 433 -13.29 17.87 23.37
CA GLY A 433 -13.66 19.22 23.83
C GLY A 433 -15.13 19.63 23.57
N PHE A 434 -15.93 18.80 22.90
CA PHE A 434 -17.36 19.06 22.72
C PHE A 434 -18.18 18.45 23.87
N ARG A 435 -18.93 19.31 24.58
CA ARG A 435 -19.83 18.89 25.67
C ARG A 435 -21.01 18.08 25.16
N ASP A 436 -21.64 18.55 24.08
CA ASP A 436 -22.77 17.88 23.48
C ASP A 436 -22.33 16.54 22.85
N THR A 437 -23.01 15.46 23.22
CA THR A 437 -22.61 14.11 22.80
C THR A 437 -22.89 13.88 21.31
N SER A 438 -23.99 14.42 20.80
CA SER A 438 -24.34 14.31 19.38
C SER A 438 -23.33 15.04 18.49
N LEU A 439 -22.94 16.27 18.88
CA LEU A 439 -21.90 17.04 18.20
C LEU A 439 -20.53 16.37 18.27
N ARG A 440 -20.19 15.76 19.42
CA ARG A 440 -18.94 14.98 19.56
C ARG A 440 -18.91 13.82 18.57
N MET A 441 -19.98 13.02 18.49
CA MET A 441 -20.08 11.91 17.54
C MET A 441 -20.00 12.40 16.08
N LEU A 442 -20.67 13.50 15.76
CA LEU A 442 -20.63 14.11 14.42
C LEU A 442 -19.23 14.58 14.06
N SER A 443 -18.54 15.22 15.01
CA SER A 443 -17.16 15.67 14.84
C SER A 443 -16.20 14.50 14.62
N VAL A 444 -16.35 13.41 15.36
CA VAL A 444 -15.55 12.18 15.19
C VAL A 444 -15.74 11.60 13.78
N ALA A 445 -16.99 11.44 13.35
CA ALA A 445 -17.31 10.90 12.03
C ALA A 445 -16.74 11.79 10.91
N THR A 446 -16.88 13.11 11.06
CA THR A 446 -16.36 14.10 10.11
C THR A 446 -14.83 14.10 10.06
N TYR A 447 -14.15 13.98 11.21
CA TYR A 447 -12.68 13.88 11.28
C TYR A 447 -12.19 12.65 10.52
N ARG A 448 -12.81 11.49 10.75
CA ARG A 448 -12.45 10.23 10.09
C ARG A 448 -12.61 10.33 8.58
N ALA A 449 -13.75 10.84 8.09
CA ALA A 449 -13.98 11.08 6.68
C ALA A 449 -12.94 12.05 6.08
N PHE A 450 -12.60 13.12 6.80
CA PHE A 450 -11.63 14.11 6.35
C PHE A 450 -10.23 13.53 6.18
N ARG A 451 -9.78 12.65 7.09
CA ARG A 451 -8.45 12.02 7.01
C ARG A 451 -8.32 10.96 5.91
N GLN A 452 -9.45 10.43 5.42
CA GLN A 452 -9.46 9.50 4.29
C GLN A 452 -9.24 10.19 2.95
N ARG A 453 -9.41 11.52 2.88
CA ARG A 453 -9.16 12.31 1.67
C ARG A 453 -7.75 12.10 1.14
N ARG A 454 -7.66 12.16 -0.18
CA ARG A 454 -6.37 12.18 -0.88
C ARG A 454 -5.88 13.61 -1.02
N SER A 455 -4.59 13.81 -0.79
CA SER A 455 -3.96 15.12 -0.91
C SER A 455 -3.77 15.51 -2.37
N LEU A 456 -4.00 16.80 -2.67
CA LEU A 456 -3.74 17.37 -3.99
C LEU A 456 -2.25 17.57 -4.23
N LEU A 457 -1.86 17.62 -5.50
CA LEU A 457 -0.53 18.08 -5.90
C LEU A 457 -0.48 19.60 -5.74
N LEU A 458 0.39 20.09 -4.85
CA LEU A 458 0.54 21.51 -4.55
C LEU A 458 1.94 22.01 -4.89
N LEU A 459 2.01 23.19 -5.49
CA LEU A 459 3.23 23.93 -5.81
C LEU A 459 3.22 25.28 -5.07
N ASP A 460 4.27 26.09 -5.25
CA ASP A 460 4.38 27.45 -4.71
C ASP A 460 4.19 27.55 -3.19
N LEU A 461 4.59 26.51 -2.45
CA LEU A 461 4.44 26.38 -1.00
C LEU A 461 2.98 26.45 -0.51
N GLN A 462 2.00 26.16 -1.38
CA GLN A 462 0.61 26.05 -0.97
C GLN A 462 0.41 24.89 0.02
N SER A 463 -0.56 25.05 0.92
CA SER A 463 -0.95 24.02 1.88
C SER A 463 -2.25 23.34 1.49
N GLN A 464 -2.39 22.07 1.87
CA GLN A 464 -3.66 21.37 1.79
C GLN A 464 -4.69 22.08 2.66
N VAL A 465 -5.96 21.94 2.26
CA VAL A 465 -7.11 22.35 3.06
C VAL A 465 -7.08 21.62 4.40
N ARG A 466 -7.37 22.37 5.46
CA ARG A 466 -7.43 21.94 6.86
C ARG A 466 -8.89 21.70 7.24
N MET A 467 -9.09 20.96 8.32
CA MET A 467 -10.43 20.57 8.76
C MET A 467 -11.27 21.77 9.20
N ASN A 468 -10.65 22.76 9.86
CA ASN A 468 -11.33 23.99 10.28
C ASN A 468 -11.63 24.97 9.13
N GLU A 469 -11.19 24.67 7.90
CA GLU A 469 -11.56 25.42 6.69
C GLU A 469 -12.85 24.87 6.06
N LEU A 470 -13.42 23.77 6.58
CA LEU A 470 -14.73 23.27 6.14
C LEU A 470 -15.86 24.12 6.75
N PRO A 471 -16.83 24.61 5.96
CA PRO A 471 -17.88 25.51 6.44
C PRO A 471 -18.64 24.97 7.66
N TRP A 472 -19.04 23.71 7.65
CA TRP A 472 -19.79 23.08 8.75
C TRP A 472 -18.92 22.81 9.98
N VAL A 473 -17.61 22.59 9.84
CA VAL A 473 -16.72 22.47 11.00
C VAL A 473 -16.47 23.84 11.62
N ALA A 474 -16.20 24.85 10.79
CA ALA A 474 -16.01 26.23 11.24
C ALA A 474 -17.24 26.76 12.01
N ALA A 475 -18.45 26.41 11.57
CA ALA A 475 -19.71 26.83 12.19
C ALA A 475 -19.93 26.33 13.63
N VAL A 476 -19.23 25.27 14.04
CA VAL A 476 -19.35 24.67 15.39
C VAL A 476 -18.06 24.70 16.19
N GLU A 477 -16.97 25.26 15.65
CA GLU A 477 -15.67 25.28 16.32
C GLU A 477 -15.69 26.12 17.60
N ASP A 478 -16.58 27.12 17.69
CA ASP A 478 -16.80 27.95 18.89
C ASP A 478 -17.39 27.16 20.08
N GLN A 479 -17.95 25.97 19.82
CA GLN A 479 -18.49 25.06 20.84
C GLN A 479 -17.40 24.25 21.54
N ARG A 480 -16.17 24.26 21.00
CA ARG A 480 -15.09 23.47 21.55
C ARG A 480 -14.50 24.14 22.77
N GLU A 481 -14.56 23.45 23.90
CA GLU A 481 -13.92 23.93 25.11
C GLU A 481 -12.43 23.66 25.09
N THR A 482 -11.69 24.62 25.63
CA THR A 482 -10.25 24.47 25.84
C THR A 482 -10.02 23.88 27.21
N ASP A 483 -9.94 22.55 27.29
CA ASP A 483 -9.67 21.82 28.53
C ASP A 483 -8.18 21.40 28.61
N ALA A 484 -7.55 21.69 29.75
CA ALA A 484 -6.18 21.27 30.05
C ALA A 484 -6.05 19.74 30.10
N VAL A 485 -7.08 19.02 30.55
CA VAL A 485 -7.10 17.55 30.58
C VAL A 485 -7.04 16.99 29.17
N VAL A 486 -7.81 17.56 28.24
CA VAL A 486 -7.80 17.15 26.82
C VAL A 486 -6.46 17.47 26.17
N ALA A 487 -5.86 18.63 26.48
CA ALA A 487 -4.54 18.99 25.98
C ALA A 487 -3.45 18.01 26.46
N GLU A 488 -3.48 17.61 27.73
CA GLU A 488 -2.52 16.64 28.28
C GLU A 488 -2.77 15.23 27.71
N ALA A 489 -4.02 14.81 27.54
CA ALA A 489 -4.34 13.54 26.89
C ALA A 489 -3.85 13.50 25.44
N ALA A 490 -3.99 14.59 24.68
CA ALA A 490 -3.47 14.72 23.32
C ALA A 490 -1.94 14.65 23.28
N LYS A 491 -1.27 15.31 24.24
CA LYS A 491 0.19 15.24 24.39
C LYS A 491 0.67 13.83 24.70
N GLN A 492 0.05 13.16 25.68
CA GLN A 492 0.42 11.81 26.08
C GLN A 492 0.22 10.82 24.92
N PHE A 493 -0.91 10.92 24.21
CA PHE A 493 -1.16 10.08 23.04
C PHE A 493 -0.18 10.35 21.89
N LEU A 494 0.24 11.60 21.68
CA LEU A 494 1.29 11.95 20.73
C LEU A 494 2.63 11.28 21.10
N ILE A 495 3.02 11.35 22.38
CA ILE A 495 4.25 10.73 22.89
C ILE A 495 4.22 9.21 22.67
N GLU A 496 3.14 8.54 23.11
CA GLU A 496 2.98 7.09 22.99
C GLU A 496 2.97 6.64 21.53
N SER A 497 2.21 7.34 20.68
CA SER A 497 2.11 7.01 19.25
C SER A 497 3.45 7.20 18.52
N ALA A 498 4.20 8.26 18.84
CA ALA A 498 5.52 8.50 18.28
C ALA A 498 6.52 7.44 18.75
N ALA A 499 6.57 7.17 20.06
CA ALA A 499 7.44 6.16 20.64
C ALA A 499 7.18 4.75 20.08
N MET A 500 5.91 4.34 20.04
CA MET A 500 5.49 3.05 19.47
C MET A 500 5.89 2.93 17.99
N THR A 501 5.63 3.97 17.18
CA THR A 501 5.95 3.92 15.75
C THR A 501 7.45 3.83 15.50
N LEU A 502 8.25 4.64 16.21
CA LEU A 502 9.71 4.63 16.06
C LEU A 502 10.32 3.32 16.55
N CYS A 503 9.81 2.74 17.65
CA CYS A 503 10.27 1.43 18.14
C CYS A 503 9.94 0.30 17.17
N ALA A 504 8.76 0.33 16.53
CA ALA A 504 8.33 -0.71 15.60
C ALA A 504 9.04 -0.62 14.24
N PHE A 505 9.37 0.60 13.80
CA PHE A 505 9.96 0.87 12.48
C PHE A 505 11.16 1.81 12.56
N PRO A 506 12.21 1.50 13.35
CA PRO A 506 13.33 2.41 13.60
C PRO A 506 14.08 2.78 12.32
N GLN A 507 14.00 1.96 11.28
CA GLN A 507 14.64 2.18 9.99
C GLN A 507 13.89 3.19 9.08
N ALA A 508 12.62 3.47 9.32
CA ALA A 508 11.75 4.17 8.37
C ALA A 508 11.34 5.56 8.85
N ILE A 509 11.48 6.58 8.00
CA ILE A 509 11.03 7.93 8.35
C ILE A 509 9.51 7.94 8.57
N LEU A 510 9.02 8.89 9.38
CA LEU A 510 7.59 9.04 9.63
C LEU A 510 6.88 9.47 8.34
N PRO A 511 5.82 8.76 7.89
CA PRO A 511 5.08 9.15 6.69
C PRO A 511 4.35 10.47 6.87
N ASN A 512 4.18 11.21 5.77
CA ASN A 512 3.50 12.52 5.78
C ASN A 512 2.10 12.48 6.39
N LYS A 513 1.33 11.40 6.17
CA LYS A 513 0.01 11.24 6.80
C LYS A 513 0.09 11.09 8.33
N LEU A 514 1.11 10.38 8.83
CA LEU A 514 1.31 10.26 10.27
C LEU A 514 1.74 11.60 10.88
N ILE A 515 2.59 12.33 10.17
CA ILE A 515 3.00 13.69 10.56
C ILE A 515 1.80 14.63 10.66
N GLN A 516 0.80 14.50 9.77
CA GLN A 516 -0.43 15.28 9.85
C GLN A 516 -1.25 14.98 11.12
N GLU A 517 -1.31 13.72 11.54
CA GLU A 517 -1.95 13.35 12.81
C GLU A 517 -1.15 13.89 14.01
N PHE A 518 0.18 13.79 13.97
CA PHE A 518 1.03 14.33 15.03
C PHE A 518 0.94 15.85 15.14
N ALA A 519 0.84 16.56 14.02
CA ALA A 519 0.60 18.00 14.00
C ALA A 519 -0.78 18.37 14.56
N ALA A 520 -1.82 17.56 14.30
CA ALA A 520 -3.15 17.78 14.87
C ALA A 520 -3.18 17.57 16.39
N LEU A 521 -2.53 16.50 16.88
CA LEU A 521 -2.38 16.24 18.31
C LEU A 521 -1.52 17.32 18.99
N GLY A 522 -0.42 17.73 18.36
CA GLY A 522 0.44 18.81 18.85
C GLY A 522 -0.30 20.14 18.96
N ALA A 523 -1.12 20.48 17.97
CA ALA A 523 -1.97 21.67 18.02
C ALA A 523 -3.00 21.60 19.16
N MET A 524 -3.63 20.44 19.37
CA MET A 524 -4.57 20.23 20.48
C MET A 524 -3.87 20.31 21.85
N ALA A 525 -2.65 19.79 21.93
CA ALA A 525 -1.77 19.89 23.10
C ALA A 525 -1.16 21.30 23.29
N LYS A 526 -1.45 22.26 22.40
CA LYS A 526 -0.88 23.62 22.38
C LYS A 526 0.65 23.63 22.32
N LEU A 527 1.24 22.63 21.66
CA LEU A 527 2.67 22.53 21.43
C LEU A 527 3.02 23.13 20.07
N ASP A 528 4.02 24.01 20.03
CA ASP A 528 4.52 24.60 18.79
C ASP A 528 5.61 23.69 18.18
N LEU A 529 5.16 22.63 17.53
CA LEU A 529 6.02 21.60 16.92
C LEU A 529 6.10 21.81 15.40
N PRO A 530 7.21 22.36 14.85
CA PRO A 530 7.36 22.62 13.42
C PRO A 530 7.67 21.33 12.65
N PHE A 531 6.70 20.43 12.55
CA PHE A 531 6.85 19.20 11.78
C PHE A 531 7.11 19.46 10.29
N VAL A 532 8.05 18.71 9.73
CA VAL A 532 8.45 18.77 8.31
C VAL A 532 8.12 17.48 7.57
N GLU A 533 7.59 17.59 6.36
CA GLU A 533 7.23 16.45 5.50
C GLU A 533 8.41 15.93 4.67
N GLU A 534 8.29 14.71 4.13
CA GLU A 534 9.11 14.27 3.01
C GLU A 534 8.67 15.02 1.74
N VAL A 535 9.55 15.85 1.21
CA VAL A 535 9.33 16.59 -0.04
C VAL A 535 9.64 15.70 -1.24
N ALA A 536 8.79 15.73 -2.25
CA ALA A 536 9.00 14.98 -3.49
C ALA A 536 9.95 15.75 -4.44
N SER A 537 11.01 15.07 -4.90
CA SER A 537 12.12 15.68 -5.65
C SER A 537 11.74 16.22 -7.02
N ASP A 538 10.74 15.62 -7.65
CA ASP A 538 10.20 15.97 -8.97
C ASP A 538 9.39 17.27 -8.98
N ILE A 539 8.89 17.70 -7.81
CA ILE A 539 8.09 18.93 -7.67
C ILE A 539 8.76 19.99 -6.80
N PHE A 540 9.98 19.75 -6.36
CA PHE A 540 10.71 20.69 -5.52
C PHE A 540 11.17 21.91 -6.32
N MET A 541 10.72 23.08 -5.87
CA MET A 541 10.93 24.37 -6.56
C MET A 541 12.15 25.14 -6.05
N GLY A 542 13.07 24.49 -5.33
CA GLY A 542 14.28 25.13 -4.81
C GLY A 542 14.06 26.02 -3.58
N THR A 543 12.94 25.88 -2.88
CA THR A 543 12.62 26.66 -1.67
C THR A 543 11.85 25.80 -0.66
N PHE A 544 12.15 25.99 0.63
CA PHE A 544 11.43 25.43 1.76
C PHE A 544 10.60 26.52 2.45
N SER A 545 9.56 26.14 3.20
CA SER A 545 8.82 27.12 4.02
C SER A 545 9.52 27.38 5.36
N ASN A 546 9.17 28.47 6.04
CA ASN A 546 9.77 28.84 7.34
C ASN A 546 9.69 27.74 8.41
N LYS A 547 8.75 26.80 8.32
CA LYS A 547 8.70 25.67 9.27
C LYS A 547 9.94 24.78 9.18
N TYR A 548 10.53 24.60 7.99
CA TYR A 548 11.76 23.82 7.83
C TYR A 548 12.95 24.53 8.46
N ILE A 549 13.03 25.86 8.34
CA ILE A 549 14.06 26.68 9.00
C ILE A 549 13.94 26.56 10.52
N ARG A 550 12.71 26.64 11.06
CA ARG A 550 12.45 26.46 12.50
C ARG A 550 12.85 25.06 12.98
N SER A 551 12.47 24.03 12.24
CA SER A 551 12.84 22.63 12.54
C SER A 551 14.36 22.42 12.53
N ALA A 552 15.06 23.01 11.56
CA ALA A 552 16.53 22.95 11.48
C ALA A 552 17.21 23.63 12.68
N ARG A 553 16.75 24.84 13.06
CA ARG A 553 17.25 25.55 14.26
C ARG A 553 17.08 24.71 15.53
N GLN A 554 15.93 24.04 15.66
CA GLN A 554 15.63 23.20 16.81
C GLN A 554 16.46 21.90 16.81
N ALA A 555 16.75 21.33 15.65
CA ALA A 555 17.64 20.18 15.56
C ALA A 555 19.09 20.50 15.98
N ALA A 556 19.53 21.76 15.80
CA ALA A 556 20.88 22.20 16.16
C ALA A 556 21.17 22.01 17.66
N SER A 557 20.21 22.29 18.54
CA SER A 557 20.41 22.21 20.00
C SER A 557 20.62 20.78 20.49
N LEU A 558 19.96 19.81 19.87
CA LEU A 558 20.06 18.40 20.26
C LEU A 558 21.23 17.68 19.58
N THR A 559 21.59 18.07 18.36
CA THR A 559 22.62 17.37 17.57
C THR A 559 24.01 17.97 17.70
N GLY A 560 24.15 19.22 18.13
CA GLY A 560 25.44 19.89 18.29
C GLY A 560 26.42 19.10 19.16
N GLY A 561 27.64 18.86 18.65
CA GLY A 561 28.68 18.12 19.37
C GLY A 561 28.45 16.61 19.51
N THR A 562 27.41 16.06 18.86
CA THR A 562 27.10 14.62 18.91
C THR A 562 27.73 13.84 17.75
N LEU A 563 27.68 12.50 17.83
CA LEU A 563 28.04 11.60 16.73
C LEU A 563 27.34 11.99 15.41
N TYR A 564 26.09 12.43 15.47
CA TYR A 564 25.32 12.77 14.28
C TYR A 564 25.88 14.01 13.57
N ALA A 565 26.21 15.07 14.32
CA ALA A 565 26.83 16.26 13.77
C ALA A 565 28.24 15.97 13.22
N ASN A 566 29.01 15.13 13.92
CA ASN A 566 30.33 14.70 13.43
C ASN A 566 30.23 13.88 12.14
N TYR A 567 29.29 12.94 12.05
CA TYR A 567 29.17 12.07 10.87
C TYR A 567 28.73 12.85 9.62
N TYR A 568 27.83 13.81 9.77
CA TYR A 568 27.32 14.62 8.65
C TYR A 568 28.05 15.95 8.47
N ASP A 569 29.08 16.24 9.26
CA ASP A 569 29.81 17.52 9.24
C ASP A 569 28.87 18.73 9.35
N ILE A 570 28.09 18.77 10.43
CA ILE A 570 27.06 19.81 10.68
C ILE A 570 27.63 20.90 11.59
N ASP A 571 27.63 22.14 11.11
CA ASP A 571 27.86 23.33 11.92
C ASP A 571 26.56 23.74 12.64
N ALA A 572 26.42 23.33 13.90
CA ALA A 572 25.24 23.63 14.71
C ALA A 572 25.07 25.13 14.99
N SER A 573 26.17 25.88 15.10
CA SER A 573 26.14 27.34 15.28
C SER A 573 25.55 28.04 14.06
N GLN A 574 26.00 27.67 12.85
CA GLN A 574 25.43 28.18 11.60
C GLN A 574 23.93 27.85 11.50
N LEU A 575 23.55 26.62 11.90
CA LEU A 575 22.17 26.16 11.83
C LEU A 575 21.25 26.94 12.78
N ALA A 576 21.72 27.22 14.01
CA ALA A 576 20.99 28.00 15.01
C ALA A 576 20.75 29.47 14.58
N MET A 577 21.65 30.02 13.76
CA MET A 577 21.59 31.41 13.27
C MET A 577 20.79 31.59 11.96
N LEU A 578 20.16 30.54 11.42
CA LEU A 578 19.37 30.65 10.20
C LEU A 578 18.21 31.64 10.35
N HIS A 579 18.14 32.60 9.41
CA HIS A 579 17.09 33.62 9.38
C HIS A 579 15.83 33.11 8.69
N ASP A 580 14.67 33.47 9.23
CA ASP A 580 13.38 33.23 8.58
C ASP A 580 13.28 34.04 7.27
N GLN A 581 12.50 33.52 6.32
CA GLN A 581 12.20 34.24 5.10
C GLN A 581 11.31 35.46 5.39
N PRO A 582 11.62 36.64 4.83
CA PRO A 582 10.79 37.82 5.01
C PRO A 582 9.39 37.59 4.42
N LYS A 583 8.34 37.93 5.17
CA LYS A 583 6.94 37.86 4.70
C LYS A 583 6.80 38.75 3.46
N SER A 584 6.48 38.16 2.31
CA SER A 584 6.28 38.89 1.06
C SER A 584 5.10 39.87 1.18
N ARG A 585 5.36 41.17 1.36
CA ARG A 585 4.37 42.23 1.17
C ARG A 585 4.18 42.43 -0.34
N ARG A 586 3.00 42.07 -0.87
CA ARG A 586 2.38 42.40 -2.17
C ARG A 586 3.28 42.53 -3.42
N LYS A 587 2.83 41.85 -4.50
CA LYS A 587 3.23 41.98 -5.93
C LYS A 587 4.01 43.26 -6.26
N ARG A 588 5.35 43.18 -6.30
CA ARG A 588 6.16 44.08 -7.14
C ARG A 588 6.60 43.32 -8.37
N PHE A 589 6.30 43.92 -9.52
CA PHE A 589 6.75 43.53 -10.85
C PHE A 589 8.27 43.71 -10.92
N SER A 590 8.96 42.62 -10.60
CA SER A 590 10.37 42.29 -10.86
C SER A 590 10.65 41.21 -9.83
N ARG A 591 10.72 39.94 -10.26
CA ARG A 591 11.07 38.81 -9.39
C ARG A 591 12.60 38.70 -9.36
N PRO A 592 13.31 39.10 -8.29
CA PRO A 592 14.54 38.39 -7.97
C PRO A 592 14.15 36.96 -7.62
N ASP A 593 14.95 36.00 -8.08
CA ASP A 593 14.74 34.56 -7.93
C ASP A 593 14.32 34.20 -6.48
N ALA A 594 13.15 33.58 -6.32
CA ALA A 594 12.61 33.22 -5.00
C ALA A 594 13.54 32.25 -4.24
N SER A 595 14.40 31.53 -4.97
CA SER A 595 15.47 30.67 -4.44
C SER A 595 16.52 31.46 -3.63
N SER A 596 16.72 32.76 -3.94
CA SER A 596 17.77 33.58 -3.34
C SER A 596 17.47 34.06 -1.92
N ARG A 597 16.28 33.79 -1.37
CA ARG A 597 15.83 34.30 -0.06
C ARG A 597 15.74 33.23 1.02
N ASP A 598 15.68 31.96 0.63
CA ASP A 598 15.65 30.86 1.59
C ASP A 598 17.06 30.54 2.09
N ALA A 599 17.33 30.83 3.37
CA ALA A 599 18.61 30.52 3.99
C ALA A 599 18.88 29.00 4.07
N LEU A 600 17.85 28.19 4.31
CA LEU A 600 18.00 26.74 4.42
C LEU A 600 18.26 26.11 3.04
N ALA A 601 17.48 26.44 2.01
CA ALA A 601 17.70 25.87 0.67
C ALA A 601 19.11 26.18 0.14
N ARG A 602 19.63 27.41 0.37
CA ARG A 602 21.00 27.76 -0.01
C ARG A 602 22.04 26.95 0.73
N LEU A 603 21.89 26.78 2.05
CA LEU A 603 22.79 25.94 2.83
C LEU A 603 22.75 24.48 2.33
N CYS A 604 21.57 23.93 2.07
CA CYS A 604 21.41 22.59 1.53
C CYS A 604 22.05 22.43 0.14
N ALA A 605 21.89 23.43 -0.74
CA ALA A 605 22.48 23.43 -2.07
C ALA A 605 24.01 23.52 -2.02
N GLN A 606 24.56 24.37 -1.15
CA GLN A 606 26.00 24.47 -0.91
C GLN A 606 26.56 23.13 -0.41
N ARG A 607 25.92 22.51 0.58
CA ARG A 607 26.33 21.20 1.12
C ARG A 607 26.18 20.05 0.14
N ALA A 608 25.29 20.18 -0.84
CA ALA A 608 25.11 19.20 -1.90
C ALA A 608 26.09 19.40 -3.07
N ASP A 609 26.82 20.52 -3.11
CA ASP A 609 27.55 21.02 -4.26
C ASP A 609 26.67 21.06 -5.53
N GLU A 610 25.50 21.70 -5.40
CA GLU A 610 24.50 21.76 -6.47
C GLU A 610 23.86 23.15 -6.59
N ARG A 611 23.20 23.40 -7.73
CA ARG A 611 22.45 24.64 -7.98
C ARG A 611 20.96 24.46 -7.73
N LEU A 612 20.33 25.49 -7.15
CA LEU A 612 18.87 25.56 -6.98
C LEU A 612 18.17 25.77 -8.34
N GLY A 613 16.89 25.40 -8.43
CA GLY A 613 16.01 25.73 -9.56
C GLY A 613 16.23 24.91 -10.84
N THR A 614 16.96 23.79 -10.77
CA THR A 614 17.36 23.02 -11.96
C THR A 614 16.27 22.08 -12.52
N TRP A 615 15.10 21.96 -11.88
CA TRP A 615 14.00 21.02 -12.22
C TRP A 615 14.43 19.55 -12.44
N ARG A 616 15.66 19.19 -12.08
CA ARG A 616 16.22 17.86 -12.24
C ARG A 616 16.00 17.07 -10.95
N PRO A 617 15.21 15.98 -10.96
CA PRO A 617 14.87 15.24 -9.74
C PRO A 617 16.09 14.72 -8.96
N ALA A 618 17.17 14.35 -9.64
CA ALA A 618 18.39 13.90 -8.98
C ALA A 618 19.09 15.02 -8.18
N ILE A 619 19.17 16.22 -8.76
CA ILE A 619 19.76 17.41 -8.11
C ILE A 619 18.87 17.85 -6.93
N ASN A 620 17.56 17.98 -7.18
CA ASN A 620 16.58 18.30 -6.14
C ASN A 620 16.64 17.29 -4.99
N GLY A 621 16.78 16.00 -5.31
CA GLY A 621 16.91 14.95 -4.31
C GLY A 621 18.16 15.09 -3.43
N LYS A 622 19.32 15.46 -3.98
CA LYS A 622 20.53 15.76 -3.17
C LYS A 622 20.28 16.92 -2.19
N ILE A 623 19.60 17.98 -2.64
CA ILE A 623 19.28 19.16 -1.81
C ILE A 623 18.27 18.80 -0.70
N ILE A 624 17.21 18.06 -1.05
CA ILE A 624 16.22 17.57 -0.08
C ILE A 624 16.87 16.64 0.93
N GLU A 625 17.81 15.80 0.51
CA GLU A 625 18.54 14.91 1.41
C GLU A 625 19.34 15.70 2.46
N GLN A 626 19.98 16.80 2.07
CA GLN A 626 20.64 17.72 3.02
C GLN A 626 19.62 18.36 3.98
N GLN A 627 18.45 18.77 3.50
CA GLN A 627 17.39 19.27 4.39
C GLN A 627 16.97 18.23 5.42
N GLN A 628 16.75 16.97 5.00
CA GLN A 628 16.39 15.87 5.89
C GLN A 628 17.48 15.59 6.93
N ILE A 629 18.76 15.73 6.55
CA ILE A 629 19.90 15.60 7.47
C ILE A 629 19.85 16.73 8.52
N LEU A 630 19.73 17.98 8.08
CA LEU A 630 19.79 19.17 8.93
C LEU A 630 18.58 19.34 9.86
N THR A 631 17.40 18.85 9.45
CA THR A 631 16.20 18.84 10.32
C THR A 631 16.05 17.54 11.10
N THR A 632 16.94 16.56 10.88
CA THR A 632 16.83 15.16 11.36
C THR A 632 15.51 14.48 10.99
N GLN A 633 14.80 15.02 9.99
CA GLN A 633 13.45 14.62 9.60
C GLN A 633 12.51 14.38 10.80
N ASN A 634 12.42 15.37 11.70
CA ASN A 634 11.62 15.39 12.94
C ASN A 634 12.13 14.58 14.13
N LEU A 635 13.22 13.79 14.02
CA LEU A 635 13.71 13.01 15.15
C LEU A 635 14.16 13.90 16.32
N ALA A 636 14.92 14.95 16.07
CA ALA A 636 15.35 15.88 17.11
C ALA A 636 14.19 16.63 17.75
N LEU A 637 13.18 17.00 16.95
CA LEU A 637 11.95 17.61 17.44
C LEU A 637 11.23 16.69 18.44
N LEU A 638 11.04 15.41 18.08
CA LEU A 638 10.39 14.43 18.95
C LEU A 638 11.24 14.10 20.19
N PHE A 639 12.54 13.90 20.02
CA PHE A 639 13.43 13.54 21.13
C PHE A 639 13.64 14.68 22.13
N GLY A 640 13.71 15.92 21.64
CA GLY A 640 13.87 17.12 22.46
C GLY A 640 12.58 17.52 23.17
N GLU A 641 11.55 17.89 22.41
CA GLU A 641 10.34 18.53 22.99
C GLU A 641 9.41 17.56 23.69
N LEU A 642 9.36 16.30 23.24
CA LEU A 642 8.46 15.29 23.78
C LEU A 642 9.16 14.32 24.73
N GLY A 643 10.44 14.53 25.02
CA GLY A 643 11.20 13.71 25.98
C GLY A 643 11.43 12.27 25.55
N LEU A 644 11.33 11.95 24.25
CA LEU A 644 11.51 10.57 23.75
C LEU A 644 12.90 10.02 24.04
N LYS A 645 13.93 10.87 24.20
CA LYS A 645 15.28 10.42 24.60
C LYS A 645 15.24 9.63 25.91
N THR A 646 14.52 10.14 26.92
CA THR A 646 14.40 9.50 28.23
C THR A 646 13.50 8.29 28.17
N LEU A 647 12.35 8.42 27.50
CA LEU A 647 11.36 7.34 27.38
C LEU A 647 11.92 6.09 26.67
N LEU A 648 12.77 6.30 25.66
CA LEU A 648 13.30 5.22 24.83
C LEU A 648 14.70 4.76 25.22
N LYS A 649 15.27 5.27 26.33
CA LYS A 649 16.68 5.04 26.70
C LYS A 649 17.10 3.57 26.55
N ASP A 650 16.34 2.65 27.15
CA ASP A 650 16.65 1.22 27.18
C ASP A 650 16.49 0.50 25.81
N ARG A 651 15.88 1.18 24.83
CA ARG A 651 15.61 0.64 23.48
C ARG A 651 16.50 1.27 22.40
N LEU A 652 17.17 2.38 22.67
CA LEU A 652 17.94 3.10 21.64
C LEU A 652 19.04 2.24 21.00
N ALA A 653 19.77 1.46 21.80
CA ALA A 653 20.79 0.55 21.30
C ALA A 653 20.20 -0.53 20.39
N SER A 654 19.09 -1.18 20.81
CA SER A 654 18.42 -2.18 19.97
C SER A 654 17.85 -1.59 18.69
N MET A 655 17.30 -0.37 18.74
CA MET A 655 16.77 0.33 17.56
C MET A 655 17.88 0.60 16.54
N ALA A 656 19.06 1.06 16.97
CA ALA A 656 20.21 1.26 16.09
C ALA A 656 20.67 -0.05 15.43
N GLU A 657 20.75 -1.13 16.21
CA GLU A 657 21.12 -2.46 15.69
C GLU A 657 20.08 -3.02 14.71
N GLU A 658 18.79 -2.82 14.97
CA GLU A 658 17.69 -3.23 14.09
C GLU A 658 17.73 -2.49 12.76
N CYS A 659 18.02 -1.18 12.76
CA CYS A 659 18.28 -0.43 11.53
C CYS A 659 19.38 -1.10 10.70
N PHE A 660 20.52 -1.44 11.32
CA PHE A 660 21.63 -2.04 10.59
C PHE A 660 21.32 -3.46 10.08
N ARG A 661 20.64 -4.28 10.90
CA ARG A 661 20.18 -5.61 10.49
C ARG A 661 19.23 -5.52 9.30
N TRP A 662 18.30 -4.56 9.32
CA TRP A 662 17.41 -4.30 8.21
C TRP A 662 18.20 -3.92 6.95
N ILE A 663 19.19 -3.04 7.05
CA ILE A 663 20.07 -2.66 5.94
C ILE A 663 20.76 -3.88 5.34
N CYS A 664 21.37 -4.73 6.18
CA CYS A 664 22.07 -5.94 5.75
C CYS A 664 21.13 -6.88 4.98
N ILE A 665 19.94 -7.16 5.52
CA ILE A 665 18.95 -8.05 4.88
C ILE A 665 18.51 -7.47 3.52
N ARG A 666 18.20 -6.17 3.48
CA ARG A 666 17.59 -5.54 2.31
C ARG A 666 18.56 -5.31 1.14
N GLN A 667 19.81 -4.96 1.44
CA GLN A 667 20.86 -4.77 0.42
C GLN A 667 21.38 -6.09 -0.18
N GLN A 668 20.99 -7.24 0.39
CA GLN A 668 21.32 -8.56 -0.11
C GLN A 668 20.16 -9.22 -0.89
N MET A 669 19.01 -8.55 -1.02
CA MET A 669 17.90 -9.01 -1.86
C MET A 669 18.24 -8.93 -3.35
N LYS A 670 17.83 -9.94 -4.13
CA LYS A 670 17.97 -9.93 -5.59
C LYS A 670 16.95 -8.99 -6.23
N LEU A 671 17.36 -7.77 -6.56
CA LEU A 671 16.55 -6.78 -7.25
C LEU A 671 16.82 -6.84 -8.77
N ARG A 672 15.78 -7.12 -9.56
CA ARG A 672 15.90 -7.23 -11.03
C ARG A 672 15.96 -5.89 -11.74
N PHE A 673 15.33 -4.85 -11.17
CA PHE A 673 15.18 -3.55 -11.82
C PHE A 673 16.09 -2.50 -11.19
N TYR A 674 16.74 -1.71 -12.04
CA TYR A 674 17.62 -0.62 -11.61
C TYR A 674 16.89 0.40 -10.72
N HIS A 675 15.67 0.80 -11.10
CA HIS A 675 14.87 1.73 -10.30
C HIS A 675 14.58 1.19 -8.89
N SER A 676 14.27 -0.11 -8.75
CA SER A 676 14.08 -0.75 -7.44
C SER A 676 15.35 -0.70 -6.59
N SER A 677 16.53 -0.79 -7.22
CA SER A 677 17.82 -0.67 -6.53
C SER A 677 18.06 0.74 -6.00
N LEU A 678 17.66 1.77 -6.76
CA LEU A 678 17.73 3.17 -6.31
C LEU A 678 16.77 3.46 -5.15
N VAL A 679 15.55 2.92 -5.20
CA VAL A 679 14.60 3.02 -4.07
C VAL A 679 15.19 2.33 -2.83
N MET A 680 15.85 1.18 -3.01
CA MET A 680 16.50 0.49 -1.89
C MET A 680 17.62 1.31 -1.27
N ILE A 681 18.45 1.96 -2.08
CA ILE A 681 19.50 2.88 -1.62
C ILE A 681 18.89 4.06 -0.85
N LYS A 682 17.84 4.69 -1.37
CA LYS A 682 17.12 5.76 -0.66
C LYS A 682 16.65 5.31 0.72
N ASN A 683 16.00 4.15 0.80
CA ASN A 683 15.51 3.61 2.06
C ASN A 683 16.66 3.19 3.00
N THR A 684 17.81 2.81 2.45
CA THR A 684 19.02 2.53 3.24
C THR A 684 19.60 3.80 3.84
N ALA A 685 19.61 4.92 3.10
CA ALA A 685 20.01 6.22 3.65
C ALA A 685 19.06 6.68 4.76
N TYR A 686 17.77 6.35 4.67
CA TYR A 686 16.80 6.62 5.74
C TYR A 686 17.15 5.82 6.99
N ALA A 687 17.32 4.51 6.85
CA ALA A 687 17.69 3.62 7.95
C ALA A 687 19.04 3.99 8.58
N TRP A 688 20.02 4.37 7.76
CA TRP A 688 21.34 4.78 8.21
C TRP A 688 21.29 6.08 9.01
N ARG A 689 20.56 7.10 8.54
CA ARG A 689 20.38 8.37 9.28
C ARG A 689 19.73 8.14 10.64
N GLN A 690 18.69 7.32 10.70
CA GLN A 690 18.05 6.99 11.97
C GLN A 690 18.97 6.25 12.91
N MET A 691 19.71 5.26 12.41
CA MET A 691 20.73 4.55 13.19
C MET A 691 21.76 5.51 13.79
N VAL A 692 22.36 6.38 12.98
CA VAL A 692 23.36 7.36 13.46
C VAL A 692 22.73 8.32 14.48
N PHE A 693 21.47 8.72 14.29
CA PHE A 693 20.75 9.55 15.25
C PHE A 693 20.54 8.83 16.59
N TYR A 694 20.06 7.57 16.59
CA TYR A 694 19.86 6.80 17.82
C TYR A 694 21.17 6.56 18.56
N LEU A 695 22.26 6.24 17.84
CA LEU A 695 23.60 6.13 18.42
C LEU A 695 24.09 7.46 19.03
N ALA A 696 23.71 8.59 18.44
CA ALA A 696 24.04 9.91 18.97
C ALA A 696 23.28 10.27 20.25
N MET A 697 22.16 9.61 20.52
CA MET A 697 21.34 9.83 21.73
C MET A 697 21.78 8.97 22.92
N LEU A 698 22.63 7.95 22.70
CA LEU A 698 23.18 7.09 23.75
C LEU A 698 24.29 7.78 24.55
N ASP A 699 24.46 7.34 25.80
CA ASP A 699 25.62 7.70 26.62
C ASP A 699 26.90 7.07 26.01
N GLU A 700 28.08 7.62 26.29
CA GLU A 700 29.33 7.24 25.59
C GLU A 700 29.64 5.73 25.65
N THR A 701 29.47 5.13 26.83
CA THR A 701 29.71 3.69 27.05
C THR A 701 28.72 2.82 26.27
N GLU A 702 27.43 3.16 26.33
CA GLU A 702 26.37 2.43 25.62
C GLU A 702 26.54 2.55 24.11
N ARG A 703 26.91 3.75 23.62
CA ARG A 703 27.21 4.02 22.22
C ARG A 703 28.37 3.16 21.72
N ARG A 704 29.46 3.06 22.49
CA ARG A 704 30.62 2.23 22.14
C ARG A 704 30.22 0.77 21.99
N TYR A 705 29.49 0.23 22.96
CA TYR A 705 29.00 -1.15 22.93
C TYR A 705 28.03 -1.41 21.77
N ALA A 706 27.11 -0.49 21.48
CA ALA A 706 26.19 -0.60 20.36
C ALA A 706 26.93 -0.62 19.00
N ILE A 707 27.95 0.23 18.84
CA ILE A 707 28.81 0.23 17.65
C ILE A 707 29.58 -1.08 17.53
N GLU A 708 30.16 -1.60 18.62
CA GLU A 708 30.84 -2.90 18.63
C GLU A 708 29.90 -4.05 18.16
N ARG A 709 28.63 -4.05 18.60
CA ARG A 709 27.64 -5.04 18.16
C ARG A 709 27.28 -4.89 16.68
N ILE A 710 27.14 -3.65 16.19
CA ILE A 710 26.93 -3.36 14.77
C ILE A 710 28.10 -3.89 13.94
N GLU A 711 29.33 -3.66 14.39
CA GLU A 711 30.54 -4.13 13.71
C GLU A 711 30.70 -5.65 13.75
N ALA A 712 30.37 -6.29 14.88
CA ALA A 712 30.34 -7.74 14.98
C ALA A 712 29.30 -8.35 14.02
N HIS A 713 28.11 -7.75 13.90
CA HIS A 713 27.11 -8.16 12.92
C HIS A 713 27.56 -7.91 11.48
N PHE A 714 28.30 -6.83 11.24
CA PHE A 714 28.89 -6.55 9.93
C PHE A 714 29.92 -7.61 9.56
N ALA A 715 30.83 -7.97 10.46
CA ALA A 715 31.93 -8.91 10.22
C ALA A 715 31.48 -10.32 9.77
N ILE A 716 30.27 -10.75 10.14
CA ILE A 716 29.70 -12.05 9.73
C ILE A 716 28.95 -12.01 8.39
N GLN A 717 28.84 -10.85 7.74
CA GLN A 717 28.16 -10.73 6.44
C GLN A 717 29.01 -11.32 5.30
N PRO A 718 28.39 -11.70 4.16
CA PRO A 718 29.13 -12.17 2.99
C PRO A 718 30.19 -11.17 2.49
N SER A 719 31.33 -11.66 1.99
CA SER A 719 32.47 -10.84 1.53
C SER A 719 32.08 -9.73 0.55
N GLY A 720 31.23 -10.04 -0.43
CA GLY A 720 30.76 -9.04 -1.39
C GLY A 720 29.91 -7.92 -0.77
N PHE A 721 29.27 -8.15 0.37
CA PHE A 721 28.61 -7.08 1.14
C PHE A 721 29.64 -6.29 1.97
N LEU A 722 30.56 -7.00 2.66
CA LEU A 722 31.64 -6.40 3.44
C LEU A 722 32.43 -5.36 2.63
N GLU A 723 32.96 -5.76 1.47
CA GLU A 723 33.79 -4.89 0.63
C GLU A 723 33.04 -3.64 0.17
N ARG A 724 31.79 -3.80 -0.26
CA ARG A 724 30.98 -2.69 -0.78
C ARG A 724 30.59 -1.71 0.31
N PHE A 725 30.29 -2.18 1.52
CA PHE A 725 29.71 -1.37 2.58
C PHE A 725 30.75 -0.84 3.59
N LEU A 726 31.98 -1.37 3.56
CA LEU A 726 33.08 -0.96 4.44
C LEU A 726 33.33 0.56 4.51
N PRO A 727 33.26 1.35 3.41
CA PRO A 727 33.47 2.80 3.48
C PRO A 727 32.51 3.53 4.43
N ALA A 728 31.25 3.08 4.51
CA ALA A 728 30.26 3.66 5.42
C ALA A 728 30.54 3.30 6.89
N ILE A 729 30.98 2.07 7.15
CA ILE A 729 31.41 1.63 8.50
C ILE A 729 32.64 2.40 8.96
N ARG A 730 33.62 2.65 8.07
CA ARG A 730 34.77 3.50 8.39
C ARG A 730 34.34 4.93 8.74
N GLY A 731 33.39 5.50 8.01
CA GLY A 731 32.81 6.80 8.34
C GLY A 731 32.20 6.84 9.73
N LEU A 732 31.46 5.79 10.11
CA LEU A 732 30.86 5.67 11.44
C LEU A 732 31.93 5.64 12.54
N ARG A 733 33.01 4.87 12.36
CA ARG A 733 34.15 4.81 13.30
C ARG A 733 34.82 6.15 13.50
N VAL A 734 35.13 6.84 12.41
CA VAL A 734 35.78 8.16 12.44
C VAL A 734 34.90 9.15 13.21
N ALA A 735 33.61 9.23 12.90
CA ALA A 735 32.69 10.11 13.60
C ALA A 735 32.54 9.75 15.09
N ALA A 736 32.54 8.45 15.42
CA ALA A 736 32.45 7.95 16.79
C ALA A 736 33.68 8.24 17.66
N SER A 737 34.85 8.47 17.03
CA SER A 737 36.05 8.97 17.71
C SER A 737 35.96 10.44 18.14
N GLY A 738 34.87 11.14 17.78
CA GLY A 738 34.66 12.56 18.08
C GLY A 738 35.11 13.51 16.98
N ALA A 739 35.60 12.98 15.85
CA ALA A 739 36.18 13.76 14.77
C ALA A 739 35.13 14.03 13.64
N PRO A 740 34.93 15.28 13.17
CA PRO A 740 33.99 15.56 12.08
C PRO A 740 34.41 14.93 10.75
N LEU A 741 33.50 14.31 10.01
CA LEU A 741 33.78 13.57 8.78
C LEU A 741 33.79 14.50 7.55
N THR A 742 34.69 15.50 7.58
CA THR A 742 34.90 16.45 6.47
C THR A 742 35.31 15.73 5.18
N GLU A 743 35.15 16.37 4.02
CA GLU A 743 35.55 15.77 2.72
C GLU A 743 37.02 15.34 2.69
N ALA A 744 37.91 16.15 3.26
CA ALA A 744 39.34 15.83 3.38
C ALA A 744 39.58 14.58 4.25
N ARG A 745 38.79 14.40 5.31
CA ARG A 745 38.88 13.22 6.19
C ARG A 745 38.30 11.96 5.55
N GLN A 746 37.21 12.10 4.80
CA GLN A 746 36.67 11.00 3.99
C GLN A 746 37.72 10.45 3.02
N ALA A 747 38.43 11.33 2.32
CA ALA A 747 39.47 10.95 1.38
C ALA A 747 40.67 10.24 2.05
N SER A 748 41.16 10.77 3.18
CA SER A 748 42.33 10.22 3.89
C SER A 748 42.06 8.88 4.59
N GLU A 749 40.87 8.70 5.18
CA GLU A 749 40.50 7.48 5.91
C GLU A 749 39.85 6.40 5.01
N GLY A 750 39.62 6.71 3.73
CA GLY A 750 38.82 5.87 2.84
C GLY A 750 37.40 5.64 3.39
N ALA A 751 36.86 6.65 4.07
CA ALA A 751 35.53 6.67 4.66
C ALA A 751 34.55 7.39 3.74
N GLN A 752 33.25 7.09 3.87
CA GLN A 752 32.21 7.80 3.13
C GLN A 752 31.00 8.09 4.01
N VAL A 753 30.44 9.29 3.85
CA VAL A 753 29.11 9.61 4.35
C VAL A 753 28.08 8.85 3.52
N PHE A 754 27.20 8.12 4.20
CA PHE A 754 26.09 7.44 3.54
C PHE A 754 24.97 8.42 3.22
N ILE A 755 24.81 8.69 1.92
CA ILE A 755 23.71 9.45 1.30
C ILE A 755 23.07 8.58 0.22
N GLY A 756 21.78 8.78 -0.04
CA GLY A 756 21.00 8.00 -1.00
C GLY A 756 20.85 8.66 -2.37
N TRP A 757 21.06 9.98 -2.46
CA TRP A 757 20.94 10.73 -3.70
C TRP A 757 22.29 11.03 -4.35
N THR A 758 22.32 10.92 -5.67
CA THR A 758 23.48 11.20 -6.51
C THR A 758 23.02 11.57 -7.92
N THR A 759 23.81 12.38 -8.60
CA THR A 759 23.68 12.71 -10.03
C THR A 759 24.42 11.72 -10.92
N GLU A 760 25.28 10.88 -10.32
CA GLU A 760 26.06 9.84 -10.98
C GLU A 760 25.60 8.44 -10.57
N ARG A 761 26.38 7.40 -10.91
CA ARG A 761 26.09 6.04 -10.44
C ARG A 761 26.48 5.93 -8.96
N HIS A 762 25.54 5.51 -8.13
CA HIS A 762 25.79 5.32 -6.71
C HIS A 762 26.90 4.30 -6.45
N TRP A 763 27.81 4.59 -5.52
CA TRP A 763 29.01 3.78 -5.25
C TRP A 763 28.70 2.35 -4.78
N LEU A 764 27.57 2.12 -4.10
CA LEU A 764 27.06 0.77 -3.78
C LEU A 764 26.69 -0.08 -5.01
N LEU A 765 26.44 0.53 -6.16
CA LEU A 765 26.03 -0.17 -7.39
C LEU A 765 27.21 -0.45 -8.33
N LYS A 766 28.47 -0.30 -7.88
CA LYS A 766 29.65 -0.66 -8.70
C LYS A 766 29.53 -2.11 -9.20
N LEU A 767 29.89 -2.31 -10.47
CA LEU A 767 29.81 -3.60 -11.15
C LEU A 767 30.62 -4.65 -10.35
N GLN A 768 30.03 -5.81 -10.12
CA GLN A 768 30.84 -7.02 -10.03
C GLN A 768 31.59 -7.08 -11.36
N THR A 769 32.89 -6.80 -11.35
CA THR A 769 33.80 -7.29 -12.38
C THR A 769 33.79 -8.81 -12.25
N ASN A 770 32.74 -9.45 -12.73
CA ASN A 770 32.80 -10.86 -13.07
C ASN A 770 33.80 -10.92 -14.21
N GLY A 771 34.96 -11.50 -13.91
CA GLY A 771 35.93 -11.90 -14.91
C GLY A 771 35.20 -12.64 -16.02
N VAL A 772 35.50 -12.24 -17.24
CA VAL A 772 35.22 -13.02 -18.43
C VAL A 772 35.91 -14.38 -18.26
N ALA A 773 35.10 -15.44 -18.17
CA ALA A 773 35.38 -16.78 -18.68
C ALA A 773 34.06 -17.56 -18.77
#